data_AF-A0A087SK08-F1
#
_entry.id   AF-A0A087SK08-F1
#
_cell.length_a   1.000
_cell.length_b   1.000
_cell.length_c   1.000
_cell.angle_alpha   90.00
_cell.angle_beta   90.00
_cell.angle_gamma   90.00
#
_symmetry.space_group_name_H-M   'P 1'
#
loop_
_entity.id
_entity.type
_entity.pdbx_description
1 polymer ?
#
loop_
_entity_poly.entity_id
_entity_poly.type
_entity_poly.pdbx_seq_one_letter_code
_entity_poly.pdbx_strand_id
1 'polypeptide(L)'
;MAPSAVAQPKRTPSRLGMGTLPGPESDDRPKRRRTAAAQSLAVLHLSTLSSSSSSESSSSGSESASSSSSGGSTEVDSDSERMGEGPSGRRGDTAWSAGLNATGLSEEEQGILPPGMNRTLYVRLRNRILNRWRKNVGRYCDQESVVASVAEPERAAALLAWKFLTLKGYINFGVSPAVSARMRATTDARGSVVVIGAGCAGLAAARQLRTFGYRVVVLEGRNRPGGRVHTLRLEGPGGVAAVGELGASIITGVDGNPAAIIATQLGIPMATIRTHTPIYLEGGVEANKTLDEKVEAHHNFLLDECHQIRERLAAAGGDQPLGQTLEALWTEHLPRLGLASAADLAQARQLFEWHLANLEFANSERLDSLSLRHWDQDDPNELPGAHTFVPGGNARWVRELARDLVIYYDSPARAVHYGARGVEVHTPRHTFRADAAVVTVPLGCLKAGDVEFRPALTPRKLGAVARINFGTLNKVVLLFPHAFWGGELDMFGRATPSPDHRGDSFLFYSADVLSGGAVLVALVAGAAAAEYETLTATVATSRVMGTLRALFEPRGIRVPAPLQAGVTRWGSDPMCRGSYSSLSVGALGGADYDVLAENLGGRVFFSGEATNRKYPATMHGALISGFACAANVHACAQRLALGLATCSPPLKEEEAVGKPAPPHSVPVPSHRFARARAEDSAAADAWAEDAGAAAAWVHHAGAPPVGAGGARAPSAQSDGARAPPGQPCPAPATLVQAILERTRHGEAPPAEAPPVEARPAKAPPNPASRQAASPARASEPAASPAPAPMRAARSQAPPAWEEDLARVERVLALHPPDLEFGHFTAMHGPRAQSLLTWWVEGRAGPRPLAIHSVLSTARVEDLADCPGGDAARLSLWLAGPGTDPLQRAGFQPHHAAWLVELEAAVAART
;
A
#
# COMPACT_ATOMS: atom_id res chain seq x y z
N MET A 1 -72.12 -30.60 -5.04
CA MET A 1 -73.03 -31.00 -3.95
C MET A 1 -72.22 -31.14 -2.66
N ALA A 2 -72.87 -31.03 -1.51
CA ALA A 2 -72.30 -31.19 -0.15
C ALA A 2 -73.10 -32.30 0.58
N PRO A 3 -72.95 -32.53 1.91
CA PRO A 3 -71.75 -32.97 2.64
C PRO A 3 -72.04 -34.17 3.61
N SER A 4 -71.06 -34.57 4.43
CA SER A 4 -71.23 -35.30 5.71
C SER A 4 -70.01 -34.98 6.61
N ALA A 5 -70.04 -34.59 7.90
CA ALA A 5 -70.81 -34.98 9.09
C ALA A 5 -70.33 -36.32 9.72
N VAL A 6 -70.17 -36.51 11.04
CA VAL A 6 -70.33 -35.64 12.26
C VAL A 6 -69.64 -36.30 13.49
N ALA A 7 -69.20 -35.54 14.54
CA ALA A 7 -69.13 -35.99 15.96
C ALA A 7 -68.61 -34.93 16.99
N GLN A 8 -69.15 -34.97 18.22
CA GLN A 8 -68.67 -34.40 19.51
C GLN A 8 -69.31 -35.25 20.67
N PRO A 9 -69.51 -34.86 21.98
CA PRO A 9 -69.01 -33.74 22.83
C PRO A 9 -68.70 -34.11 24.33
N LYS A 10 -68.54 -33.07 25.19
CA LYS A 10 -68.64 -33.02 26.69
C LYS A 10 -67.33 -33.29 27.46
N ARG A 11 -67.08 -32.73 28.66
CA ARG A 11 -67.96 -32.03 29.66
C ARG A 11 -67.18 -30.99 30.50
N THR A 12 -67.86 -29.99 31.10
CA THR A 12 -67.30 -28.97 32.04
C THR A 12 -67.92 -29.13 33.46
N PRO A 13 -67.46 -28.39 34.50
CA PRO A 13 -68.20 -27.18 34.93
C PRO A 13 -67.43 -26.06 35.71
N SER A 14 -67.77 -24.78 35.42
CA SER A 14 -68.00 -23.63 36.35
C SER A 14 -66.92 -23.15 37.39
N ARG A 15 -66.87 -21.89 37.88
CA ARG A 15 -67.80 -20.74 37.80
C ARG A 15 -67.10 -19.36 38.06
N LEU A 16 -67.53 -18.33 37.32
CA LEU A 16 -67.62 -16.86 37.53
C LEU A 16 -66.91 -16.14 38.72
N GLY A 17 -66.47 -14.86 38.58
CA GLY A 17 -66.49 -13.98 37.39
C GLY A 17 -66.37 -12.46 37.64
N MET A 18 -66.68 -11.67 36.59
CA MET A 18 -66.66 -10.19 36.45
C MET A 18 -65.27 -9.49 36.39
N GLY A 19 -65.01 -8.56 35.46
CA GLY A 19 -65.84 -8.10 34.32
C GLY A 19 -65.22 -7.01 33.42
N THR A 20 -66.01 -6.55 32.43
CA THR A 20 -65.76 -5.48 31.42
C THR A 20 -64.74 -5.73 30.28
N LEU A 21 -64.96 -5.02 29.16
CA LEU A 21 -64.48 -5.17 27.76
C LEU A 21 -64.22 -3.75 27.16
N PRO A 22 -63.74 -3.53 25.90
CA PRO A 22 -63.53 -4.44 24.76
C PRO A 22 -62.13 -4.34 24.05
N GLY A 23 -61.96 -5.07 22.93
CA GLY A 23 -60.79 -5.01 22.03
C GLY A 23 -60.94 -4.03 20.84
N PRO A 24 -60.42 -4.29 19.61
CA PRO A 24 -59.83 -5.53 19.07
C PRO A 24 -58.33 -5.42 18.68
N GLU A 25 -57.69 -6.57 18.42
CA GLU A 25 -56.31 -6.67 17.90
C GLU A 25 -56.25 -6.55 16.37
N SER A 26 -55.15 -6.03 15.83
CA SER A 26 -54.91 -5.83 14.39
C SER A 26 -53.68 -6.58 13.88
N ASP A 27 -53.74 -7.09 12.63
CA ASP A 27 -52.71 -7.88 11.91
C ASP A 27 -51.29 -7.28 11.96
N ASP A 28 -50.48 -7.67 12.96
CA ASP A 28 -49.10 -7.17 13.14
C ASP A 28 -48.08 -8.04 12.41
N ARG A 29 -47.84 -7.72 11.13
CA ARG A 29 -46.77 -8.35 10.34
C ARG A 29 -45.41 -7.77 10.75
N PRO A 30 -44.44 -8.59 11.21
CA PRO A 30 -43.16 -8.10 11.68
C PRO A 30 -42.40 -7.39 10.55
N LYS A 31 -42.22 -6.08 10.69
CA LYS A 31 -41.41 -5.26 9.78
C LYS A 31 -39.96 -5.74 9.82
N ARG A 32 -39.55 -6.54 8.82
CA ARG A 32 -38.15 -6.95 8.64
C ARG A 32 -37.24 -5.72 8.67
N ARG A 33 -36.42 -5.61 9.72
CA ARG A 33 -35.29 -4.68 9.73
C ARG A 33 -34.36 -5.08 8.59
N ARG A 34 -34.07 -4.15 7.67
CA ARG A 34 -32.90 -4.28 6.78
C ARG A 34 -31.64 -4.23 7.65
N THR A 35 -30.88 -5.31 7.68
CA THR A 35 -29.56 -5.39 8.33
C THR A 35 -28.50 -4.82 7.41
N ALA A 36 -27.47 -4.18 7.97
CA ALA A 36 -26.46 -3.44 7.22
C ALA A 36 -25.27 -4.32 6.73
N ALA A 37 -25.52 -5.60 6.43
CA ALA A 37 -24.47 -6.54 6.00
C ALA A 37 -24.04 -6.28 4.53
N ALA A 38 -24.99 -6.00 3.65
CA ALA A 38 -24.79 -5.80 2.21
C ALA A 38 -24.08 -4.49 1.77
N GLN A 39 -23.25 -3.85 2.62
CA GLN A 39 -22.72 -2.50 2.34
C GLN A 39 -21.23 -2.24 2.59
N SER A 40 -20.50 -3.14 3.27
CA SER A 40 -19.04 -3.02 3.41
C SER A 40 -18.36 -4.26 2.87
N LEU A 41 -17.76 -4.12 1.69
CA LEU A 41 -16.76 -5.02 1.10
C LEU A 41 -15.82 -4.18 0.20
N ALA A 42 -15.63 -2.91 0.58
CA ALA A 42 -15.17 -1.83 -0.30
C ALA A 42 -13.63 -1.77 -0.45
N VAL A 43 -12.93 -2.87 -0.10
CA VAL A 43 -11.53 -3.07 -0.54
C VAL A 43 -11.45 -3.02 -2.07
N LEU A 44 -12.48 -3.52 -2.78
CA LEU A 44 -12.75 -3.18 -4.20
C LEU A 44 -14.23 -3.17 -4.65
N HIS A 45 -15.24 -3.40 -3.80
CA HIS A 45 -16.64 -3.12 -4.22
C HIS A 45 -16.89 -1.62 -4.32
N LEU A 46 -16.88 -1.12 -5.56
CA LEU A 46 -16.95 0.31 -5.90
C LEU A 46 -18.17 0.60 -6.80
N SER A 47 -19.35 0.17 -6.35
CA SER A 47 -20.62 0.39 -7.03
C SER A 47 -21.69 0.97 -6.11
N THR A 48 -22.28 2.09 -6.55
CA THR A 48 -23.59 2.62 -6.13
C THR A 48 -23.86 2.89 -4.64
N LEU A 49 -23.81 4.18 -4.27
CA LEU A 49 -24.94 4.82 -3.58
C LEU A 49 -25.08 6.28 -4.05
N SER A 50 -25.77 6.48 -5.18
CA SER A 50 -26.14 7.81 -5.70
C SER A 50 -27.45 7.72 -6.49
N SER A 51 -28.58 7.89 -5.79
CA SER A 51 -29.91 7.88 -6.41
C SER A 51 -30.94 8.64 -5.55
N SER A 52 -30.77 9.95 -5.42
CA SER A 52 -31.83 10.86 -4.97
C SER A 52 -32.43 11.56 -6.19
N SER A 53 -33.25 10.84 -6.96
CA SER A 53 -33.97 11.39 -8.10
C SER A 53 -35.07 12.34 -7.62
N SER A 54 -35.01 13.61 -8.02
CA SER A 54 -36.08 14.58 -7.82
C SER A 54 -37.38 14.08 -8.44
N SER A 55 -38.46 14.06 -7.67
CA SER A 55 -39.83 13.86 -8.18
C SER A 55 -40.60 15.17 -8.07
N GLU A 56 -40.82 15.84 -9.20
CA GLU A 56 -41.75 16.97 -9.25
C GLU A 56 -43.19 16.47 -9.02
N SER A 57 -43.95 17.15 -8.16
CA SER A 57 -45.38 16.92 -7.99
C SER A 57 -46.11 18.25 -7.85
N SER A 58 -46.82 18.65 -8.90
CA SER A 58 -47.53 19.93 -8.98
C SER A 58 -48.88 19.90 -8.25
N SER A 59 -49.09 20.80 -7.29
CA SER A 59 -50.42 21.10 -6.75
C SER A 59 -50.58 22.56 -6.31
N SER A 60 -51.16 23.36 -7.22
CA SER A 60 -51.90 24.63 -7.05
C SER A 60 -52.12 25.24 -5.65
N GLY A 61 -51.86 26.56 -5.56
CA GLY A 61 -52.50 27.49 -4.61
C GLY A 61 -51.72 27.73 -3.30
N SER A 62 -51.71 28.93 -2.72
CA SER A 62 -52.28 30.22 -3.15
C SER A 62 -51.54 31.39 -2.48
N GLU A 63 -51.61 32.58 -3.05
CA GLU A 63 -50.90 33.79 -2.57
C GLU A 63 -51.38 34.28 -1.20
N SER A 64 -50.46 34.85 -0.41
CA SER A 64 -50.70 36.09 0.36
C SER A 64 -49.36 36.68 0.81
N ALA A 65 -49.27 38.01 0.89
CA ALA A 65 -48.03 38.73 1.19
C ALA A 65 -48.13 39.53 2.50
N SER A 66 -46.98 39.79 3.13
CA SER A 66 -46.78 40.92 4.07
C SER A 66 -45.28 41.25 4.16
N SER A 67 -44.94 42.45 4.65
CA SER A 67 -43.67 43.10 4.31
C SER A 67 -43.00 43.87 5.48
N SER A 68 -41.67 44.01 5.37
CA SER A 68 -40.88 45.21 5.73
C SER A 68 -41.01 45.86 7.12
N SER A 69 -39.95 45.78 7.95
CA SER A 69 -39.35 46.87 8.78
C SER A 69 -38.32 46.24 9.75
N SER A 70 -37.02 46.50 9.66
CA SER A 70 -36.24 47.75 9.90
C SER A 70 -35.92 48.01 11.38
N GLY A 71 -34.65 47.94 11.74
CA GLY A 71 -34.12 48.26 13.07
C GLY A 71 -32.81 47.52 13.32
N GLY A 72 -31.71 48.25 13.51
CA GLY A 72 -30.38 47.65 13.71
C GLY A 72 -29.63 48.32 14.86
N SER A 73 -28.80 47.54 15.55
CA SER A 73 -27.83 48.05 16.54
C SER A 73 -26.76 47.01 16.86
N THR A 74 -25.50 47.39 16.67
CA THR A 74 -24.28 46.93 17.38
C THR A 74 -24.11 45.42 17.63
N GLU A 75 -23.19 44.81 16.88
CA GLU A 75 -22.62 43.50 17.20
C GLU A 75 -21.79 43.56 18.50
N VAL A 76 -22.02 42.62 19.40
CA VAL A 76 -21.07 42.21 20.45
C VAL A 76 -21.08 40.68 20.45
N ASP A 77 -19.94 40.09 20.09
CA ASP A 77 -19.82 38.63 19.91
C ASP A 77 -19.80 37.90 21.26
N SER A 78 -20.70 36.93 21.43
CA SER A 78 -20.78 36.07 22.62
C SER A 78 -21.36 34.69 22.29
N ASP A 79 -20.68 33.97 21.41
CA ASP A 79 -21.07 32.64 20.95
C ASP A 79 -21.28 31.64 22.11
N SER A 80 -22.49 31.08 22.21
CA SER A 80 -22.89 30.20 23.33
C SER A 80 -23.87 29.10 22.89
N GLU A 81 -23.49 28.37 21.84
CA GLU A 81 -24.30 27.26 21.30
C GLU A 81 -24.63 26.20 22.37
N ARG A 82 -25.94 26.01 22.60
CA ARG A 82 -26.46 24.90 23.41
C ARG A 82 -26.46 23.61 22.60
N MET A 83 -25.65 22.65 23.03
CA MET A 83 -25.69 21.26 22.57
C MET A 83 -27.11 20.66 22.66
N GLY A 84 -27.60 20.11 21.56
CA GLY A 84 -28.75 19.19 21.56
C GLY A 84 -28.29 17.75 21.75
N GLU A 85 -28.78 17.07 22.79
CA GLU A 85 -28.41 15.67 23.06
C GLU A 85 -29.13 14.69 22.10
N GLY A 86 -28.37 13.74 21.54
CA GLY A 86 -28.92 12.70 20.65
C GLY A 86 -27.92 11.56 20.42
N PRO A 87 -28.30 10.28 20.61
CA PRO A 87 -27.36 9.16 20.60
C PRO A 87 -27.06 8.64 19.18
N SER A 88 -25.99 9.14 18.56
CA SER A 88 -25.27 8.44 17.48
C SER A 88 -23.92 9.10 17.18
N GLY A 89 -22.85 8.31 17.10
CA GLY A 89 -21.60 8.76 16.50
C GLY A 89 -21.80 8.92 14.99
N ARG A 90 -21.59 10.13 14.46
CA ARG A 90 -21.81 10.43 13.03
C ARG A 90 -20.49 10.41 12.27
N ARG A 91 -20.57 10.13 10.95
CA ARG A 91 -19.48 10.46 10.01
C ARG A 91 -19.05 11.91 10.22
N GLY A 92 -17.74 12.14 10.34
CA GLY A 92 -17.14 13.44 10.70
C GLY A 92 -16.61 13.53 12.14
N ASP A 93 -17.01 12.62 13.04
CA ASP A 93 -16.35 12.56 14.36
C ASP A 93 -14.88 12.08 14.23
N THR A 94 -13.97 12.87 14.80
CA THR A 94 -12.52 12.70 14.68
C THR A 94 -11.97 11.63 15.65
N ALA A 95 -12.66 11.34 16.75
CA ALA A 95 -12.32 10.20 17.60
C ALA A 95 -12.79 8.90 16.95
N TRP A 96 -14.02 8.89 16.40
CA TRP A 96 -14.54 7.72 15.69
C TRP A 96 -13.67 7.33 14.47
N SER A 97 -13.32 8.28 13.61
CA SER A 97 -12.41 7.98 12.48
C SER A 97 -10.99 7.57 12.93
N ALA A 98 -10.53 7.99 14.11
CA ALA A 98 -9.29 7.50 14.70
C ALA A 98 -9.42 6.10 15.37
N GLY A 99 -10.56 5.41 15.26
CA GLY A 99 -10.79 4.10 15.87
C GLY A 99 -11.06 4.14 17.38
N LEU A 100 -11.44 5.31 17.92
CA LEU A 100 -11.76 5.51 19.33
C LEU A 100 -13.27 5.73 19.54
N ASN A 101 -13.78 5.29 20.68
CA ASN A 101 -15.17 5.53 21.05
C ASN A 101 -15.39 7.04 21.31
N ALA A 102 -16.23 7.71 20.52
CA ALA A 102 -16.45 9.16 20.62
C ALA A 102 -17.13 9.58 21.93
N THR A 103 -18.06 8.78 22.46
CA THR A 103 -18.91 9.12 23.62
C THR A 103 -18.52 8.40 24.91
N GLY A 104 -17.65 7.38 24.83
CA GLY A 104 -17.21 6.58 25.96
C GLY A 104 -15.73 6.18 25.88
N LEU A 105 -15.31 5.28 26.77
CA LEU A 105 -13.97 4.69 26.70
C LEU A 105 -13.91 3.64 25.58
N SER A 106 -12.78 3.63 24.89
CA SER A 106 -12.38 2.57 23.97
C SER A 106 -11.80 1.39 24.76
N GLU A 107 -11.73 0.20 24.15
CA GLU A 107 -11.13 -0.99 24.75
C GLU A 107 -9.72 -0.73 25.34
N GLU A 108 -8.86 -0.05 24.57
CA GLU A 108 -7.49 0.29 24.98
C GLU A 108 -7.38 1.39 26.05
N GLU A 109 -8.51 2.01 26.42
CA GLU A 109 -8.61 2.97 27.52
C GLU A 109 -9.21 2.33 28.79
N GLN A 110 -9.65 1.08 28.73
CA GLN A 110 -10.10 0.33 29.90
C GLN A 110 -8.89 0.03 30.79
N GLY A 111 -9.03 0.27 32.10
CA GLY A 111 -7.96 0.07 33.08
C GLY A 111 -6.87 1.15 33.12
N ILE A 112 -6.82 2.12 32.19
CA ILE A 112 -5.83 3.21 32.25
C ILE A 112 -6.27 4.38 33.15
N LEU A 113 -7.58 4.54 33.38
CA LEU A 113 -8.13 5.58 34.27
C LEU A 113 -7.99 5.17 35.74
N PRO A 114 -7.38 6.01 36.60
CA PRO A 114 -7.35 5.78 38.05
C PRO A 114 -8.75 5.71 38.67
N PRO A 115 -8.92 5.00 39.81
CA PRO A 115 -10.14 5.06 40.61
C PRO A 115 -10.54 6.50 40.93
N GLY A 116 -11.83 6.81 40.83
CA GLY A 116 -12.38 8.15 41.07
C GLY A 116 -12.22 9.15 39.92
N MET A 117 -11.45 8.87 38.85
CA MET A 117 -11.33 9.79 37.72
C MET A 117 -12.66 9.89 36.94
N ASN A 118 -13.13 11.12 36.72
CA ASN A 118 -14.34 11.40 35.95
C ASN A 118 -14.15 10.98 34.47
N ARG A 119 -14.85 9.91 34.07
CA ARG A 119 -14.76 9.31 32.73
C ARG A 119 -15.21 10.27 31.62
N THR A 120 -16.33 10.98 31.83
CA THR A 120 -16.90 11.93 30.86
C THR A 120 -15.95 13.11 30.63
N LEU A 121 -15.34 13.63 31.70
CA LEU A 121 -14.32 14.66 31.61
C LEU A 121 -13.09 14.19 30.82
N TYR A 122 -12.59 12.99 31.13
CA TYR A 122 -11.47 12.38 30.39
C TYR A 122 -11.78 12.22 28.89
N VAL A 123 -12.94 11.65 28.51
CA VAL A 123 -13.31 11.46 27.08
C VAL A 123 -13.44 12.81 26.36
N ARG A 124 -14.09 13.79 26.98
CA ARG A 124 -14.22 15.16 26.45
C ARG A 124 -12.85 15.80 26.18
N LEU A 125 -11.91 15.65 27.11
CA LEU A 125 -10.54 16.17 26.98
C LEU A 125 -9.72 15.41 25.93
N ARG A 126 -9.83 14.07 25.90
CA ARG A 126 -9.22 13.21 24.88
C ARG A 126 -9.66 13.62 23.48
N ASN A 127 -10.96 13.83 23.26
CA ASN A 127 -11.48 14.33 21.98
C ASN A 127 -10.95 15.74 21.68
N ARG A 128 -10.98 16.67 22.66
CA ARG A 128 -10.47 18.04 22.46
C ARG A 128 -8.99 18.08 22.05
N ILE A 129 -8.14 17.25 22.66
CA ILE A 129 -6.69 17.15 22.36
C ILE A 129 -6.46 16.52 20.98
N LEU A 130 -7.15 15.42 20.67
CA LEU A 130 -7.07 14.75 19.37
C LEU A 130 -7.51 15.70 18.24
N ASN A 131 -8.66 16.36 18.40
CA ASN A 131 -9.21 17.28 17.41
C ASN A 131 -8.29 18.52 17.22
N ARG A 132 -7.67 19.03 18.30
CA ARG A 132 -6.68 20.11 18.23
C ARG A 132 -5.46 19.72 17.41
N TRP A 133 -4.98 18.48 17.51
CA TRP A 133 -3.87 17.99 16.68
C TRP A 133 -4.31 17.69 15.24
N ARG A 134 -5.45 17.02 15.04
CA ARG A 134 -5.96 16.66 13.71
C ARG A 134 -6.27 17.88 12.83
N LYS A 135 -6.68 19.02 13.42
CA LYS A 135 -6.82 20.31 12.72
C LYS A 135 -5.49 20.89 12.19
N ASN A 136 -4.34 20.46 12.71
CA ASN A 136 -3.02 20.82 12.16
C ASN A 136 -1.98 19.74 12.50
N VAL A 137 -1.98 18.65 11.73
CA VAL A 137 -1.05 17.50 11.91
C VAL A 137 0.42 17.85 11.67
N GLY A 138 0.72 19.04 11.15
CA GLY A 138 2.06 19.60 11.04
C GLY A 138 2.66 20.06 12.38
N ARG A 139 1.82 20.42 13.36
CA ARG A 139 2.26 20.83 14.70
C ARG A 139 2.53 19.63 15.61
N TYR A 140 3.48 19.81 16.54
CA TYR A 140 3.59 18.95 17.71
C TYR A 140 2.61 19.43 18.79
N CYS A 141 2.00 18.50 19.51
CA CYS A 141 1.12 18.75 20.65
C CYS A 141 1.91 18.39 21.92
N ASP A 142 2.55 19.39 22.53
CA ASP A 142 3.38 19.26 23.73
C ASP A 142 2.54 19.18 25.03
N GLN A 143 3.18 18.75 26.12
CA GLN A 143 2.50 18.49 27.39
C GLN A 143 2.09 19.81 28.06
N GLU A 144 3.00 20.78 28.03
CA GLU A 144 2.89 22.10 28.63
C GLU A 144 1.69 22.87 28.04
N SER A 145 1.58 22.91 26.71
CA SER A 145 0.49 23.58 25.98
C SER A 145 -0.86 22.86 26.09
N VAL A 146 -0.89 21.56 26.46
CA VAL A 146 -2.15 20.90 26.85
C VAL A 146 -2.54 21.30 28.28
N VAL A 147 -1.63 21.17 29.25
CA VAL A 147 -1.88 21.46 30.68
C VAL A 147 -2.21 22.94 30.91
N ALA A 148 -1.64 23.85 30.12
CA ALA A 148 -1.97 25.27 30.14
C ALA A 148 -3.33 25.62 29.48
N SER A 149 -3.92 24.72 28.68
CA SER A 149 -5.18 24.95 27.94
C SER A 149 -6.45 24.50 28.68
N VAL A 150 -6.31 24.12 29.95
CA VAL A 150 -7.38 23.59 30.81
C VAL A 150 -7.31 24.20 32.22
N ALA A 151 -8.47 24.23 32.91
CA ALA A 151 -8.55 24.65 34.31
C ALA A 151 -7.79 23.68 35.23
N GLU A 152 -7.36 24.16 36.40
CA GLU A 152 -6.53 23.40 37.35
C GLU A 152 -7.10 21.98 37.66
N PRO A 153 -8.39 21.81 38.03
CA PRO A 153 -8.94 20.49 38.35
C PRO A 153 -9.02 19.52 37.15
N GLU A 154 -8.92 20.03 35.92
CA GLU A 154 -8.95 19.23 34.69
C GLU A 154 -7.56 18.70 34.28
N ARG A 155 -6.47 19.27 34.84
CA ARG A 155 -5.08 19.00 34.41
C ARG A 155 -4.70 17.54 34.48
N ALA A 156 -5.10 16.82 35.53
CA ALA A 156 -4.78 15.40 35.68
C ALA A 156 -5.42 14.52 34.59
N ALA A 157 -6.68 14.82 34.23
CA ALA A 157 -7.38 14.11 33.16
C ALA A 157 -6.83 14.50 31.77
N ALA A 158 -6.51 15.78 31.54
CA ALA A 158 -5.89 16.26 30.31
C ALA A 158 -4.49 15.65 30.08
N LEU A 159 -3.68 15.54 31.14
CA LEU A 159 -2.36 14.91 31.10
C LEU A 159 -2.45 13.41 30.80
N LEU A 160 -3.40 12.69 31.42
CA LEU A 160 -3.63 11.27 31.11
C LEU A 160 -4.07 11.07 29.66
N ALA A 161 -5.01 11.89 29.17
CA ALA A 161 -5.49 11.84 27.79
C ALA A 161 -4.37 12.16 26.77
N TRP A 162 -3.56 13.20 27.01
CA TRP A 162 -2.39 13.50 26.18
C TRP A 162 -1.36 12.37 26.18
N LYS A 163 -1.08 11.78 27.35
CA LYS A 163 -0.16 10.65 27.49
C LYS A 163 -0.65 9.42 26.74
N PHE A 164 -1.95 9.08 26.86
CA PHE A 164 -2.57 8.00 26.09
C PHE A 164 -2.43 8.25 24.59
N LEU A 165 -2.90 9.40 24.09
CA LEU A 165 -2.88 9.75 22.67
C LEU A 165 -1.46 9.76 22.08
N THR A 166 -0.47 10.27 22.82
CA THR A 166 0.93 10.33 22.37
C THR A 166 1.60 8.96 22.38
N LEU A 167 1.42 8.16 23.44
CA LEU A 167 2.04 6.83 23.53
C LEU A 167 1.46 5.85 22.51
N LYS A 168 0.14 5.86 22.30
CA LYS A 168 -0.54 4.98 21.33
C LYS A 168 -0.43 5.44 19.87
N GLY A 169 0.10 6.64 19.61
CA GLY A 169 0.27 7.15 18.25
C GLY A 169 -1.02 7.66 17.59
N TYR A 170 -1.96 8.21 18.37
CA TYR A 170 -3.12 8.93 17.84
C TYR A 170 -2.82 10.40 17.51
N ILE A 171 -1.79 10.97 18.16
CA ILE A 171 -1.20 12.29 17.91
C ILE A 171 0.32 12.19 17.88
N ASN A 172 1.00 13.27 17.47
CA ASN A 172 2.47 13.42 17.56
C ASN A 172 3.32 12.43 16.75
N PHE A 173 2.71 11.61 15.89
CA PHE A 173 3.41 10.66 15.02
C PHE A 173 3.72 11.24 13.64
N GLY A 174 4.49 10.48 12.85
CA GLY A 174 4.74 10.75 11.44
C GLY A 174 6.04 11.51 11.20
N VAL A 175 6.01 12.46 10.26
CA VAL A 175 7.20 13.01 9.58
C VAL A 175 7.29 14.53 9.61
N SER A 176 6.26 15.23 10.11
CA SER A 176 6.22 16.70 10.09
C SER A 176 7.46 17.35 10.71
N PRO A 177 7.85 18.57 10.28
CA PRO A 177 9.07 19.22 10.79
C PRO A 177 9.12 19.32 12.32
N ALA A 178 7.98 19.54 12.98
CA ALA A 178 7.90 19.61 14.44
C ALA A 178 8.09 18.24 15.13
N VAL A 179 7.50 17.16 14.57
CA VAL A 179 7.71 15.78 15.07
C VAL A 179 9.16 15.36 14.86
N SER A 180 9.72 15.58 13.67
CA SER A 180 11.10 15.24 13.34
C SER A 180 12.12 16.07 14.16
N ALA A 181 11.85 17.35 14.41
CA ALA A 181 12.67 18.17 15.32
C ALA A 181 12.63 17.65 16.76
N ARG A 182 11.45 17.27 17.28
CA ARG A 182 11.34 16.64 18.61
C ARG A 182 12.11 15.32 18.67
N MET A 183 11.98 14.47 17.66
CA MET A 183 12.66 13.17 17.56
C MET A 183 14.20 13.30 17.56
N ARG A 184 14.74 14.36 16.93
CA ARG A 184 16.18 14.68 16.95
C ARG A 184 16.65 15.32 18.26
N ALA A 185 15.78 16.04 18.97
CA ALA A 185 16.08 16.67 20.26
C ALA A 185 15.99 15.71 21.45
N THR A 186 15.31 14.56 21.33
CA THR A 186 15.23 13.56 22.39
C THR A 186 16.56 12.81 22.57
N THR A 187 17.06 12.76 23.80
CA THR A 187 18.29 12.06 24.18
C THR A 187 18.09 10.55 24.41
N ASP A 188 19.16 9.77 24.23
CA ASP A 188 19.20 8.30 24.33
C ASP A 188 19.16 7.77 25.78
N ALA A 189 18.19 8.23 26.57
CA ALA A 189 18.16 8.03 28.02
C ALA A 189 17.42 6.78 28.51
N ARG A 190 16.71 6.03 27.64
CA ARG A 190 15.83 4.91 28.04
C ARG A 190 16.32 3.50 27.70
N GLY A 191 17.56 3.36 27.23
CA GLY A 191 18.10 2.10 26.74
C GLY A 191 17.96 1.95 25.22
N SER A 192 18.04 0.72 24.73
CA SER A 192 18.32 0.39 23.33
C SER A 192 17.36 -0.64 22.74
N VAL A 193 17.02 -0.48 21.45
CA VAL A 193 16.12 -1.37 20.71
C VAL A 193 16.66 -1.65 19.31
N VAL A 194 16.66 -2.92 18.90
CA VAL A 194 16.84 -3.33 17.49
C VAL A 194 15.47 -3.53 16.85
N VAL A 195 15.23 -2.89 15.70
CA VAL A 195 14.03 -3.13 14.88
C VAL A 195 14.43 -3.97 13.66
N ILE A 196 13.72 -5.06 13.41
CA ILE A 196 14.01 -5.99 12.30
C ILE A 196 12.96 -5.77 11.20
N GLY A 197 13.37 -5.10 10.13
CA GLY A 197 12.56 -4.65 9.00
C GLY A 197 12.37 -3.13 8.98
N ALA A 198 12.60 -2.50 7.82
CA ALA A 198 12.29 -1.10 7.53
C ALA A 198 11.02 -0.96 6.67
N GLY A 199 10.07 -1.89 6.83
CA GLY A 199 8.69 -1.73 6.36
C GLY A 199 7.90 -0.75 7.23
N CYS A 200 6.65 -0.46 6.85
CA CYS A 200 5.80 0.53 7.54
C CYS A 200 5.73 0.32 9.07
N ALA A 201 5.55 -0.92 9.51
CA ALA A 201 5.53 -1.30 10.92
C ALA A 201 6.84 -0.95 11.66
N GLY A 202 7.98 -1.40 11.14
CA GLY A 202 9.29 -1.14 11.74
C GLY A 202 9.67 0.35 11.73
N LEU A 203 9.38 1.08 10.65
CA LEU A 203 9.59 2.53 10.59
C LEU A 203 8.71 3.28 11.59
N ALA A 204 7.42 2.92 11.70
CA ALA A 204 6.50 3.50 12.69
C ALA A 204 6.97 3.25 14.13
N ALA A 205 7.36 2.01 14.45
CA ALA A 205 7.91 1.65 15.76
C ALA A 205 9.21 2.42 16.06
N ALA A 206 10.14 2.48 15.10
CA ALA A 206 11.42 3.16 15.27
C ALA A 206 11.27 4.65 15.57
N ARG A 207 10.40 5.37 14.84
CA ARG A 207 10.16 6.82 15.08
C ARG A 207 9.50 7.09 16.43
N GLN A 208 8.52 6.28 16.84
CA GLN A 208 7.92 6.40 18.18
C GLN A 208 8.95 6.11 19.28
N LEU A 209 9.74 5.04 19.15
CA LEU A 209 10.80 4.70 20.12
C LEU A 209 11.89 5.78 20.22
N ARG A 210 12.33 6.37 19.09
CA ARG A 210 13.21 7.56 19.10
C ARG A 210 12.57 8.72 19.86
N THR A 211 11.30 9.02 19.57
CA THR A 211 10.55 10.10 20.22
C THR A 211 10.39 9.88 21.73
N PHE A 212 10.25 8.62 22.17
CA PHE A 212 10.19 8.25 23.59
C PHE A 212 11.56 8.28 24.32
N GLY A 213 12.68 8.28 23.58
CA GLY A 213 14.05 8.38 24.12
C GLY A 213 14.84 7.07 24.17
N TYR A 214 14.52 6.12 23.29
CA TYR A 214 15.34 4.92 23.09
C TYR A 214 16.39 5.14 21.99
N ARG A 215 17.57 4.55 22.16
CA ARG A 215 18.52 4.32 21.07
C ARG A 215 17.92 3.27 20.14
N VAL A 216 17.80 3.57 18.86
CA VAL A 216 17.17 2.66 17.88
C VAL A 216 18.10 2.44 16.69
N VAL A 217 18.28 1.18 16.30
CA VAL A 217 18.82 0.79 15.00
C VAL A 217 17.81 -0.10 14.28
N VAL A 218 17.70 0.05 12.96
CA VAL A 218 16.82 -0.76 12.11
C VAL A 218 17.70 -1.65 11.23
N LEU A 219 17.36 -2.93 11.12
CA LEU A 219 18.02 -3.91 10.26
C LEU A 219 17.07 -4.28 9.12
N GLU A 220 17.40 -3.90 7.90
CA GLU A 220 16.60 -4.18 6.70
C GLU A 220 17.35 -5.19 5.82
N GLY A 221 16.63 -6.22 5.35
CA GLY A 221 17.21 -7.28 4.53
C GLY A 221 17.51 -6.84 3.10
N ARG A 222 16.79 -5.82 2.61
CA ARG A 222 16.93 -5.22 1.27
C ARG A 222 17.88 -4.02 1.28
N ASN A 223 18.20 -3.52 0.09
CA ASN A 223 18.89 -2.25 -0.16
C ASN A 223 17.96 -1.00 -0.11
N ARG A 224 16.71 -1.14 0.38
CA ARG A 224 15.70 -0.08 0.40
C ARG A 224 14.71 -0.21 1.56
N PRO A 225 14.11 0.89 2.05
CA PRO A 225 13.00 0.85 2.99
C PRO A 225 11.68 0.46 2.29
N GLY A 226 10.60 0.35 3.09
CA GLY A 226 9.22 0.14 2.65
C GLY A 226 8.77 -1.32 2.62
N GLY A 227 9.68 -2.27 2.41
CA GLY A 227 9.33 -3.69 2.31
C GLY A 227 8.30 -3.96 1.20
N ARG A 228 7.07 -4.29 1.59
CA ARG A 228 5.91 -4.53 0.71
C ARG A 228 5.24 -3.26 0.17
N VAL A 229 5.67 -2.07 0.60
CA VAL A 229 5.42 -0.81 -0.12
C VAL A 229 6.60 -0.59 -1.08
N HIS A 230 6.33 -0.56 -2.39
CA HIS A 230 7.38 -0.53 -3.41
C HIS A 230 6.91 0.13 -4.72
N THR A 231 7.22 1.42 -4.83
CA THR A 231 7.22 2.13 -6.11
C THR A 231 8.40 1.68 -6.96
N LEU A 232 8.14 1.30 -8.21
CA LEU A 232 9.11 1.17 -9.29
C LEU A 232 9.21 2.50 -10.05
N ARG A 233 10.42 2.90 -10.45
CA ARG A 233 10.62 3.95 -11.48
C ARG A 233 10.65 3.30 -12.86
N LEU A 234 10.00 3.95 -13.81
CA LEU A 234 9.90 3.55 -15.20
C LEU A 234 10.43 4.70 -16.06
N GLU A 235 11.27 4.40 -17.03
CA GLU A 235 11.93 5.39 -17.89
C GLU A 235 11.76 4.98 -19.36
N GLY A 236 11.58 5.98 -20.23
CA GLY A 236 11.31 5.78 -21.65
C GLY A 236 12.08 6.76 -22.55
N PRO A 237 12.14 6.48 -23.87
CA PRO A 237 12.77 7.37 -24.84
C PRO A 237 12.21 8.80 -24.77
N GLY A 238 13.05 9.80 -25.04
CA GLY A 238 12.67 11.21 -24.96
C GLY A 238 12.59 11.78 -23.53
N GLY A 239 13.01 11.03 -22.51
CA GLY A 239 13.01 11.49 -21.11
C GLY A 239 11.67 11.32 -20.39
N VAL A 240 10.79 10.45 -20.90
CA VAL A 240 9.58 10.04 -20.17
C VAL A 240 10.01 9.34 -18.88
N ALA A 241 9.59 9.86 -17.73
CA ALA A 241 9.86 9.28 -16.42
C ALA A 241 8.55 9.15 -15.66
N ALA A 242 8.23 7.92 -15.25
CA ALA A 242 6.99 7.57 -14.58
C ALA A 242 7.23 6.64 -13.38
N VAL A 243 6.17 6.31 -12.65
CA VAL A 243 6.21 5.36 -11.53
C VAL A 243 5.06 4.35 -11.57
N GLY A 244 5.28 3.16 -11.01
CA GLY A 244 4.20 2.18 -10.81
C GLY A 244 4.38 1.44 -9.48
N GLU A 245 3.27 1.15 -8.80
CA GLU A 245 3.30 0.45 -7.50
C GLU A 245 3.31 -1.07 -7.69
N LEU A 246 4.48 -1.68 -7.48
CA LEU A 246 4.65 -3.13 -7.37
C LEU A 246 4.04 -3.67 -6.07
N GLY A 247 4.06 -2.84 -5.02
CA GLY A 247 3.54 -3.16 -3.69
C GLY A 247 2.11 -2.69 -3.47
N ALA A 248 1.79 -2.32 -2.23
CA ALA A 248 0.53 -1.68 -1.88
C ALA A 248 0.37 -0.32 -2.60
N SER A 249 -0.76 -0.14 -3.29
CA SER A 249 -1.03 1.04 -4.13
C SER A 249 -2.00 2.03 -3.49
N ILE A 250 -3.04 1.52 -2.82
CA ILE A 250 -4.22 2.28 -2.39
C ILE A 250 -4.13 2.61 -0.90
N ILE A 251 -4.45 3.84 -0.53
CA ILE A 251 -4.80 4.24 0.83
C ILE A 251 -6.31 4.05 0.98
N THR A 252 -6.71 2.96 1.63
CA THR A 252 -8.12 2.61 1.91
C THR A 252 -8.63 3.42 3.10
N GLY A 253 -9.65 4.26 2.86
CA GLY A 253 -10.14 5.27 3.80
C GLY A 253 -9.10 6.35 4.12
N VAL A 254 -9.33 7.62 3.81
CA VAL A 254 -8.44 8.72 4.21
C VAL A 254 -8.75 9.31 5.58
N ASP A 255 -10.00 9.20 6.06
CA ASP A 255 -10.41 9.77 7.34
C ASP A 255 -9.90 8.88 8.47
N GLY A 256 -9.01 9.40 9.31
CA GLY A 256 -8.41 8.62 10.41
C GLY A 256 -7.05 8.02 10.09
N ASN A 257 -6.83 7.64 8.83
CA ASN A 257 -5.75 6.76 8.38
C ASN A 257 -4.33 7.38 8.54
N PRO A 258 -3.38 6.68 9.20
CA PRO A 258 -2.03 7.19 9.42
C PRO A 258 -1.24 7.43 8.14
N ALA A 259 -1.44 6.65 7.06
CA ALA A 259 -0.77 6.89 5.79
C ALA A 259 -1.25 8.18 5.12
N ALA A 260 -2.57 8.43 5.15
CA ALA A 260 -3.17 9.68 4.69
C ALA A 260 -2.66 10.90 5.49
N ILE A 261 -2.54 10.76 6.81
CA ILE A 261 -2.03 11.82 7.69
C ILE A 261 -0.56 12.13 7.40
N ILE A 262 0.26 11.13 7.12
CA ILE A 262 1.67 11.32 6.74
C ILE A 262 1.77 11.97 5.36
N ALA A 263 0.90 11.64 4.39
CA ALA A 263 0.82 12.34 3.11
C ALA A 263 0.46 13.83 3.29
N THR A 264 -0.55 14.13 4.12
CA THR A 264 -0.94 15.50 4.50
C THR A 264 0.17 16.27 5.22
N GLN A 265 0.94 15.62 6.11
CA GLN A 265 2.12 16.23 6.76
C GLN A 265 3.23 16.63 5.77
N LEU A 266 3.24 16.02 4.58
CA LEU A 266 4.20 16.29 3.49
C LEU A 266 3.61 17.16 2.37
N GLY A 267 2.37 17.67 2.53
CA GLY A 267 1.68 18.42 1.48
C GLY A 267 1.42 17.63 0.21
N ILE A 268 1.39 16.29 0.27
CA ILE A 268 1.17 15.44 -0.90
C ILE A 268 -0.34 15.33 -1.14
N PRO A 269 -0.88 15.83 -2.27
CA PRO A 269 -2.29 15.64 -2.61
C PRO A 269 -2.56 14.15 -2.85
N MET A 270 -3.73 13.67 -2.43
CA MET A 270 -4.18 12.31 -2.66
C MET A 270 -5.31 12.32 -3.69
N ALA A 271 -5.30 11.39 -4.65
CA ALA A 271 -6.28 11.34 -5.72
C ALA A 271 -7.35 10.28 -5.41
N THR A 272 -8.61 10.70 -5.31
CA THR A 272 -9.77 9.81 -5.14
C THR A 272 -9.92 8.89 -6.34
N ILE A 273 -10.10 7.60 -6.08
CA ILE A 273 -10.33 6.57 -7.11
C ILE A 273 -11.76 6.73 -7.66
N ARG A 274 -11.90 6.91 -8.97
CA ARG A 274 -13.19 6.86 -9.68
C ARG A 274 -13.70 5.41 -9.64
N THR A 275 -14.98 5.26 -9.30
CA THR A 275 -15.55 3.96 -8.95
C THR A 275 -15.95 3.13 -10.18
N HIS A 276 -16.31 3.80 -11.28
CA HIS A 276 -16.73 3.15 -12.52
C HIS A 276 -15.63 2.28 -13.14
N THR A 277 -15.89 0.98 -13.21
CA THR A 277 -14.98 -0.04 -13.71
C THR A 277 -15.72 -0.88 -14.77
N PRO A 278 -15.67 -0.53 -16.07
CA PRO A 278 -16.31 -1.34 -17.10
C PRO A 278 -15.62 -2.70 -17.22
N ILE A 279 -16.41 -3.77 -17.30
CA ILE A 279 -15.92 -5.15 -17.45
C ILE A 279 -16.03 -5.56 -18.92
N TYR A 280 -14.91 -6.01 -19.48
CA TYR A 280 -14.83 -6.51 -20.85
C TYR A 280 -14.82 -8.04 -20.91
N LEU A 281 -15.49 -8.58 -21.91
CA LEU A 281 -15.51 -9.99 -22.25
C LEU A 281 -14.38 -10.33 -23.24
N GLU A 282 -14.23 -11.62 -23.53
CA GLU A 282 -13.33 -12.07 -24.59
C GLU A 282 -13.78 -11.53 -25.96
N GLY A 283 -12.83 -11.04 -26.76
CA GLY A 283 -13.10 -10.27 -27.97
C GLY A 283 -13.32 -8.76 -27.75
N GLY A 284 -13.20 -8.25 -26.51
CA GLY A 284 -13.21 -6.81 -26.23
C GLY A 284 -14.59 -6.16 -26.19
N VAL A 285 -15.65 -6.97 -26.19
CA VAL A 285 -17.04 -6.51 -26.03
C VAL A 285 -17.28 -6.13 -24.57
N GLU A 286 -17.85 -4.97 -24.29
CA GLU A 286 -18.25 -4.57 -22.94
C GLU A 286 -19.42 -5.44 -22.46
N ALA A 287 -19.44 -5.83 -21.19
CA ALA A 287 -20.54 -6.60 -20.62
C ALA A 287 -21.87 -5.84 -20.73
N ASN A 288 -22.99 -6.56 -20.80
CA ASN A 288 -24.29 -5.91 -20.76
C ASN A 288 -24.47 -5.29 -19.37
N LYS A 289 -24.46 -3.94 -19.29
CA LYS A 289 -24.53 -3.20 -18.04
C LYS A 289 -25.70 -3.62 -17.13
N THR A 290 -26.87 -3.93 -17.69
CA THR A 290 -28.04 -4.39 -16.91
C THR A 290 -27.91 -5.85 -16.45
N LEU A 291 -27.04 -6.64 -17.05
CA LEU A 291 -26.65 -7.96 -16.53
C LEU A 291 -25.52 -7.85 -15.49
N ASP A 292 -24.56 -6.96 -15.70
CA ASP A 292 -23.48 -6.62 -14.77
C ASP A 292 -24.06 -6.15 -13.42
N GLU A 293 -24.91 -5.12 -13.44
CA GLU A 293 -25.65 -4.61 -12.27
C GLU A 293 -26.49 -5.71 -11.56
N LYS A 294 -27.00 -6.70 -12.30
CA LYS A 294 -27.74 -7.85 -11.72
C LYS A 294 -26.81 -8.87 -11.09
N VAL A 295 -25.67 -9.18 -11.71
CA VAL A 295 -24.74 -10.18 -11.21
C VAL A 295 -23.99 -9.65 -9.99
N GLU A 296 -23.61 -8.37 -9.96
CA GLU A 296 -23.08 -7.76 -8.74
C GLU A 296 -24.10 -7.79 -7.60
N ALA A 297 -25.34 -7.34 -7.85
CA ALA A 297 -26.40 -7.38 -6.83
C ALA A 297 -26.68 -8.81 -6.33
N HIS A 298 -26.53 -9.82 -7.20
CA HIS A 298 -26.69 -11.22 -6.84
C HIS A 298 -25.50 -11.76 -6.04
N HIS A 299 -24.26 -11.46 -6.46
CA HIS A 299 -23.03 -11.80 -5.73
C HIS A 299 -23.08 -11.27 -4.29
N ASN A 300 -23.47 -10.00 -4.12
CA ASN A 300 -23.59 -9.37 -2.81
C ASN A 300 -24.70 -10.04 -1.96
N PHE A 301 -25.79 -10.47 -2.59
CA PHE A 301 -26.80 -11.30 -1.94
C PHE A 301 -26.29 -12.71 -1.56
N LEU A 302 -25.42 -13.34 -2.35
CA LEU A 302 -24.81 -14.62 -1.97
C LEU A 302 -23.90 -14.46 -0.74
N LEU A 303 -23.27 -13.29 -0.56
CA LEU A 303 -22.48 -12.97 0.61
C LEU A 303 -23.35 -12.74 1.88
N ASP A 304 -24.53 -12.13 1.74
CA ASP A 304 -25.55 -12.09 2.82
C ASP A 304 -26.04 -13.50 3.22
N GLU A 305 -26.15 -14.44 2.27
CA GLU A 305 -26.48 -15.85 2.57
C GLU A 305 -25.27 -16.59 3.19
N CYS A 306 -24.04 -16.32 2.75
CA CYS A 306 -22.82 -16.79 3.41
C CYS A 306 -22.76 -16.34 4.89
N HIS A 307 -23.18 -15.12 5.20
CA HIS A 307 -23.31 -14.63 6.58
C HIS A 307 -24.26 -15.52 7.40
N GLN A 308 -25.45 -15.80 6.87
CA GLN A 308 -26.46 -16.66 7.52
C GLN A 308 -26.02 -18.13 7.61
N ILE A 309 -25.12 -18.61 6.74
CA ILE A 309 -24.51 -19.95 6.85
C ILE A 309 -23.46 -19.96 7.96
N ARG A 310 -22.56 -18.96 8.05
CA ARG A 310 -21.51 -18.96 9.09
C ARG A 310 -22.06 -18.86 10.51
N GLU A 311 -23.18 -18.17 10.75
CA GLU A 311 -23.80 -18.14 12.09
C GLU A 311 -24.22 -19.55 12.53
N ARG A 312 -24.82 -20.33 11.62
CA ARG A 312 -25.23 -21.72 11.86
C ARG A 312 -24.03 -22.65 12.06
N LEU A 313 -22.98 -22.51 11.26
CA LEU A 313 -21.74 -23.29 11.42
C LEU A 313 -20.99 -22.93 12.70
N ALA A 314 -20.90 -21.66 13.06
CA ALA A 314 -20.24 -21.20 14.28
C ALA A 314 -20.91 -21.75 15.54
N ALA A 315 -22.25 -21.86 15.56
CA ALA A 315 -23.00 -22.51 16.63
C ALA A 315 -22.72 -24.02 16.75
N ALA A 316 -22.39 -24.68 15.63
CA ALA A 316 -21.94 -26.08 15.60
C ALA A 316 -20.42 -26.24 15.79
N GLY A 317 -19.66 -25.15 15.98
CA GLY A 317 -18.20 -25.16 16.07
C GLY A 317 -17.45 -25.40 14.75
N GLY A 318 -18.16 -25.46 13.62
CA GLY A 318 -17.60 -25.73 12.29
C GLY A 318 -17.04 -24.49 11.57
N ASP A 319 -16.37 -24.76 10.46
CA ASP A 319 -15.89 -23.80 9.47
C ASP A 319 -15.69 -24.55 8.12
N GLN A 320 -15.74 -23.84 6.99
CA GLN A 320 -15.64 -24.43 5.64
C GLN A 320 -15.13 -23.42 4.61
N PRO A 321 -14.70 -23.85 3.41
CA PRO A 321 -14.26 -22.94 2.35
C PRO A 321 -15.34 -21.94 1.91
N LEU A 322 -14.95 -20.67 1.79
CA LEU A 322 -15.79 -19.62 1.23
C LEU A 322 -16.19 -19.91 -0.23
N GLY A 323 -15.22 -20.32 -1.06
CA GLY A 323 -15.42 -20.60 -2.49
C GLY A 323 -16.46 -21.69 -2.75
N GLN A 324 -16.34 -22.83 -2.06
CA GLN A 324 -17.30 -23.93 -2.15
C GLN A 324 -18.72 -23.48 -1.74
N THR A 325 -18.83 -22.55 -0.79
CA THR A 325 -20.11 -22.02 -0.32
C THR A 325 -20.75 -21.10 -1.36
N LEU A 326 -19.96 -20.20 -1.97
CA LEU A 326 -20.42 -19.29 -3.02
C LEU A 326 -20.84 -20.04 -4.29
N GLU A 327 -20.13 -21.11 -4.68
CA GLU A 327 -20.50 -21.96 -5.83
C GLU A 327 -21.81 -22.73 -5.60
N ALA A 328 -22.00 -23.27 -4.39
CA ALA A 328 -23.25 -23.93 -4.02
C ALA A 328 -24.43 -22.95 -4.04
N LEU A 329 -24.26 -21.76 -3.44
CA LEU A 329 -25.27 -20.70 -3.43
C LEU A 329 -25.56 -20.16 -4.83
N TRP A 330 -24.55 -19.97 -5.69
CA TRP A 330 -24.74 -19.60 -7.09
C TRP A 330 -25.58 -20.64 -7.82
N THR A 331 -25.28 -21.92 -7.63
CA THR A 331 -26.04 -23.01 -8.25
C THR A 331 -27.49 -23.07 -7.76
N GLU A 332 -27.74 -22.84 -6.46
CA GLU A 332 -29.10 -22.81 -5.89
C GLU A 332 -29.89 -21.56 -6.32
N HIS A 333 -29.22 -20.41 -6.50
CA HIS A 333 -29.88 -19.12 -6.63
C HIS A 333 -29.84 -18.52 -8.06
N LEU A 334 -29.06 -19.07 -8.99
CA LEU A 334 -29.05 -18.72 -10.42
C LEU A 334 -30.45 -18.58 -11.05
N PRO A 335 -31.46 -19.44 -10.76
CA PRO A 335 -32.82 -19.25 -11.28
C PRO A 335 -33.47 -17.92 -10.86
N ARG A 336 -33.06 -17.31 -9.74
CA ARG A 336 -33.58 -16.03 -9.24
C ARG A 336 -33.14 -14.82 -10.09
N LEU A 337 -32.09 -14.95 -10.91
CA LEU A 337 -31.67 -13.91 -11.85
C LEU A 337 -32.64 -13.74 -13.04
N GLY A 338 -33.53 -14.72 -13.29
CA GLY A 338 -34.55 -14.65 -14.33
C GLY A 338 -33.99 -14.63 -15.77
N LEU A 339 -32.80 -15.19 -15.98
CA LEU A 339 -32.13 -15.20 -17.28
C LEU A 339 -32.71 -16.30 -18.17
N ALA A 340 -33.19 -15.93 -19.36
CA ALA A 340 -33.89 -16.82 -20.28
C ALA A 340 -33.04 -17.31 -21.46
N SER A 341 -31.96 -16.60 -21.84
CA SER A 341 -31.09 -17.00 -22.94
C SER A 341 -29.81 -17.67 -22.44
N ALA A 342 -29.30 -18.62 -23.23
CA ALA A 342 -28.00 -19.26 -22.97
C ALA A 342 -26.83 -18.26 -23.03
N ALA A 343 -26.96 -17.17 -23.79
CA ALA A 343 -25.96 -16.11 -23.87
C ALA A 343 -25.90 -15.30 -22.56
N ASP A 344 -27.05 -14.93 -21.99
CA ASP A 344 -27.12 -14.24 -20.70
C ASP A 344 -26.58 -15.13 -19.58
N LEU A 345 -26.93 -16.42 -19.57
CA LEU A 345 -26.40 -17.38 -18.58
C LEU A 345 -24.87 -17.53 -18.69
N ALA A 346 -24.32 -17.62 -19.90
CA ALA A 346 -22.88 -17.71 -20.13
C ALA A 346 -22.14 -16.40 -19.78
N GLN A 347 -22.74 -15.23 -20.03
CA GLN A 347 -22.17 -13.94 -19.63
C GLN A 347 -22.26 -13.74 -18.11
N ALA A 348 -23.36 -14.16 -17.47
CA ALA A 348 -23.53 -14.08 -16.02
C ALA A 348 -22.52 -14.93 -15.25
N ARG A 349 -22.18 -16.14 -15.75
CA ARG A 349 -21.10 -16.94 -15.14
C ARG A 349 -19.74 -16.25 -15.28
N GLN A 350 -19.42 -15.65 -16.42
CA GLN A 350 -18.17 -14.91 -16.62
C GLN A 350 -18.04 -13.71 -15.65
N LEU A 351 -19.12 -12.95 -15.47
CA LEU A 351 -19.20 -11.85 -14.51
C LEU A 351 -19.05 -12.36 -13.07
N PHE A 352 -19.66 -13.49 -12.73
CA PHE A 352 -19.50 -14.11 -11.41
C PHE A 352 -18.05 -14.55 -11.15
N GLU A 353 -17.37 -15.20 -12.10
CA GLU A 353 -15.94 -15.52 -11.99
C GLU A 353 -15.08 -14.27 -11.80
N TRP A 354 -15.44 -13.14 -12.41
CA TRP A 354 -14.74 -11.88 -12.20
C TRP A 354 -14.90 -11.36 -10.75
N HIS A 355 -16.11 -11.43 -10.18
CA HIS A 355 -16.29 -11.09 -8.76
C HIS A 355 -15.54 -12.05 -7.82
N LEU A 356 -15.52 -13.36 -8.13
CA LEU A 356 -14.71 -14.32 -7.38
C LEU A 356 -13.21 -14.01 -7.49
N ALA A 357 -12.71 -13.64 -8.68
CA ALA A 357 -11.33 -13.19 -8.87
C ALA A 357 -11.01 -11.90 -8.09
N ASN A 358 -11.97 -10.98 -8.00
CA ASN A 358 -11.85 -9.75 -7.21
C ASN A 358 -11.76 -10.05 -5.69
N LEU A 359 -12.50 -11.04 -5.23
CA LEU A 359 -12.44 -11.52 -3.84
C LEU A 359 -11.13 -12.27 -3.54
N GLU A 360 -10.60 -13.03 -4.51
CA GLU A 360 -9.25 -13.64 -4.43
C GLU A 360 -8.14 -12.59 -4.43
N PHE A 361 -8.31 -11.48 -5.17
CA PHE A 361 -7.42 -10.31 -5.09
C PHE A 361 -7.46 -9.69 -3.68
N ALA A 362 -8.65 -9.41 -3.15
CA ALA A 362 -8.82 -8.72 -1.88
C ALA A 362 -8.18 -9.49 -0.72
N ASN A 363 -8.26 -10.83 -0.76
CA ASN A 363 -7.69 -11.74 0.23
C ASN A 363 -6.28 -12.26 -0.10
N SER A 364 -5.74 -11.91 -1.28
CA SER A 364 -4.50 -12.44 -1.86
C SER A 364 -4.43 -13.98 -1.91
N GLU A 365 -5.56 -14.67 -2.04
CA GLU A 365 -5.65 -16.12 -1.85
C GLU A 365 -6.85 -16.75 -2.56
N ARG A 366 -6.76 -18.04 -2.93
CA ARG A 366 -7.87 -18.86 -3.43
C ARG A 366 -9.01 -19.00 -2.42
N LEU A 367 -10.24 -18.81 -2.89
CA LEU A 367 -11.45 -18.92 -2.05
C LEU A 367 -11.66 -20.32 -1.44
N ASP A 368 -11.04 -21.35 -2.02
CA ASP A 368 -11.06 -22.74 -1.54
C ASP A 368 -10.35 -22.94 -0.19
N SER A 369 -9.50 -21.98 0.21
CA SER A 369 -8.75 -22.03 1.46
C SER A 369 -9.22 -21.03 2.51
N LEU A 370 -10.00 -20.02 2.12
CA LEU A 370 -10.51 -18.96 3.01
C LEU A 370 -11.63 -19.47 3.92
N SER A 371 -11.56 -19.08 5.19
CA SER A 371 -12.58 -19.37 6.20
C SER A 371 -13.88 -18.63 5.91
N LEU A 372 -14.97 -19.34 5.56
CA LEU A 372 -16.31 -18.77 5.51
C LEU A 372 -16.69 -18.07 6.82
N ARG A 373 -16.19 -18.57 7.95
CA ARG A 373 -16.48 -18.04 9.28
C ARG A 373 -15.73 -16.74 9.62
N HIS A 374 -14.57 -16.49 9.01
CA HIS A 374 -13.61 -15.49 9.51
C HIS A 374 -12.93 -14.61 8.46
N TRP A 375 -13.14 -14.81 7.15
CA TRP A 375 -12.45 -14.04 6.10
C TRP A 375 -12.66 -12.51 6.18
N ASP A 376 -13.81 -12.06 6.67
CA ASP A 376 -14.30 -10.67 6.77
C ASP A 376 -14.30 -10.14 8.22
N GLN A 377 -13.48 -10.71 9.11
CA GLN A 377 -13.55 -10.38 10.55
C GLN A 377 -13.12 -8.93 10.88
N ASP A 378 -12.45 -8.24 9.96
CA ASP A 378 -12.01 -6.85 10.08
C ASP A 378 -12.96 -5.81 9.49
N ASP A 379 -13.91 -6.19 8.63
CA ASP A 379 -14.90 -5.28 8.00
C ASP A 379 -15.58 -4.30 8.99
N PRO A 380 -15.96 -4.68 10.23
CA PRO A 380 -16.53 -3.75 11.22
C PRO A 380 -15.59 -2.60 11.67
N ASN A 381 -14.33 -2.60 11.24
CA ASN A 381 -13.31 -1.60 11.60
C ASN A 381 -12.95 -0.69 10.41
N GLU A 382 -13.56 -0.87 9.22
CA GLU A 382 -13.25 -0.16 7.98
C GLU A 382 -13.04 1.36 8.18
N LEU A 383 -11.92 1.89 7.67
CA LEU A 383 -11.59 3.29 7.84
C LEU A 383 -12.44 4.19 6.92
N PRO A 384 -13.05 5.27 7.45
CA PRO A 384 -13.90 6.16 6.67
C PRO A 384 -13.13 7.00 5.64
N GLY A 385 -13.89 7.72 4.80
CA GLY A 385 -13.37 8.60 3.75
C GLY A 385 -13.18 7.88 2.42
N ALA A 386 -12.66 8.60 1.42
CA ALA A 386 -12.41 8.03 0.09
C ALA A 386 -11.20 7.08 0.08
N HIS A 387 -11.22 6.11 -0.85
CA HIS A 387 -10.05 5.34 -1.24
C HIS A 387 -9.22 6.20 -2.21
N THR A 388 -7.90 6.26 -2.01
CA THR A 388 -7.04 7.17 -2.78
C THR A 388 -5.73 6.54 -3.24
N PHE A 389 -5.19 7.07 -4.34
CA PHE A 389 -3.81 6.87 -4.77
C PHE A 389 -2.92 8.06 -4.36
N VAL A 390 -1.61 7.81 -4.26
CA VAL A 390 -0.58 8.83 -3.97
C VAL A 390 0.22 9.15 -5.25
N PRO A 391 0.07 10.35 -5.85
CA PRO A 391 0.83 10.77 -7.02
C PRO A 391 2.34 10.79 -6.77
N GLY A 392 3.10 10.24 -7.72
CA GLY A 392 4.55 10.01 -7.57
C GLY A 392 4.92 8.83 -6.65
N GLY A 393 3.94 8.06 -6.17
CA GLY A 393 4.11 6.76 -5.51
C GLY A 393 4.34 6.81 -4.00
N ASN A 394 3.97 5.72 -3.33
CA ASN A 394 4.02 5.55 -1.88
C ASN A 394 5.46 5.59 -1.33
N ALA A 395 6.47 5.31 -2.14
CA ALA A 395 7.87 5.48 -1.77
C ALA A 395 8.24 6.94 -1.41
N ARG A 396 7.41 7.94 -1.75
CA ARG A 396 7.63 9.32 -1.28
C ARG A 396 7.57 9.39 0.25
N TRP A 397 6.44 9.04 0.86
CA TRP A 397 6.26 9.14 2.32
C TRP A 397 7.04 8.07 3.09
N VAL A 398 7.30 6.90 2.50
CA VAL A 398 8.18 5.87 3.09
C VAL A 398 9.61 6.37 3.29
N ARG A 399 10.18 7.13 2.35
CA ARG A 399 11.52 7.72 2.51
C ARG A 399 11.56 8.72 3.67
N GLU A 400 10.49 9.49 3.85
CA GLU A 400 10.38 10.46 4.94
C GLU A 400 10.20 9.81 6.32
N LEU A 401 9.53 8.66 6.39
CA LEU A 401 9.53 7.83 7.59
C LEU A 401 10.94 7.27 7.91
N ALA A 402 11.74 6.93 6.89
CA ALA A 402 13.11 6.46 7.04
C ALA A 402 14.13 7.57 7.36
N ARG A 403 13.80 8.85 7.08
CA ARG A 403 14.67 10.01 7.36
C ARG A 403 14.93 10.13 8.87
N ASP A 404 16.17 10.46 9.23
CA ASP A 404 16.68 10.57 10.62
C ASP A 404 16.68 9.27 11.45
N LEU A 405 16.58 8.09 10.81
CA LEU A 405 16.78 6.79 11.45
C LEU A 405 18.11 6.15 11.04
N VAL A 406 18.74 5.42 11.97
CA VAL A 406 19.91 4.59 11.68
C VAL A 406 19.43 3.24 11.12
N ILE A 407 19.56 3.05 9.81
CA ILE A 407 19.11 1.85 9.10
C ILE A 407 20.32 1.14 8.46
N TYR A 408 20.55 -0.11 8.84
CA TYR A 408 21.48 -1.02 8.21
C TYR A 408 20.74 -1.80 7.12
N TYR A 409 20.96 -1.42 5.86
CA TYR A 409 20.47 -2.14 4.69
C TYR A 409 21.29 -3.40 4.40
N ASP A 410 20.78 -4.28 3.53
CA ASP A 410 21.39 -5.54 3.11
C ASP A 410 21.85 -6.43 4.31
N SER A 411 21.13 -6.30 5.42
CA SER A 411 21.46 -6.85 6.74
C SER A 411 20.30 -7.70 7.30
N PRO A 412 19.90 -8.79 6.62
CA PRO A 412 18.81 -9.64 7.09
C PRO A 412 19.17 -10.30 8.42
N ALA A 413 18.26 -10.21 9.41
CA ALA A 413 18.36 -11.01 10.61
C ALA A 413 18.23 -12.51 10.27
N ARG A 414 18.97 -13.35 10.99
CA ARG A 414 19.00 -14.81 10.84
C ARG A 414 18.76 -15.56 12.14
N ALA A 415 19.11 -14.95 13.28
CA ALA A 415 18.70 -15.43 14.58
C ALA A 415 18.43 -14.26 15.54
N VAL A 416 17.48 -14.45 16.45
CA VAL A 416 17.18 -13.56 17.58
C VAL A 416 17.32 -14.39 18.86
N HIS A 417 18.43 -14.20 19.57
CA HIS A 417 18.64 -14.78 20.89
C HIS A 417 18.18 -13.77 21.95
N TYR A 418 17.49 -14.21 23.00
CA TYR A 418 16.92 -13.31 24.01
C TYR A 418 16.84 -13.94 25.40
N GLY A 419 16.89 -13.11 26.44
CA GLY A 419 16.80 -13.57 27.83
C GLY A 419 16.85 -12.43 28.85
N ALA A 420 17.17 -12.76 30.10
CA ALA A 420 17.24 -11.78 31.20
C ALA A 420 18.13 -10.57 30.87
N ARG A 421 19.24 -10.79 30.14
CA ARG A 421 20.25 -9.78 29.77
C ARG A 421 19.91 -8.92 28.53
N GLY A 422 18.74 -9.09 27.90
CA GLY A 422 18.36 -8.34 26.70
C GLY A 422 18.17 -9.24 25.47
N VAL A 423 18.59 -8.74 24.30
CA VAL A 423 18.52 -9.42 23.00
C VAL A 423 19.85 -9.36 22.25
N GLU A 424 20.09 -10.36 21.41
CA GLU A 424 21.19 -10.44 20.46
C GLU A 424 20.65 -10.87 19.10
N VAL A 425 20.75 -9.99 18.10
CA VAL A 425 20.24 -10.19 16.74
C VAL A 425 21.41 -10.42 15.80
N HIS A 426 21.47 -11.60 15.21
CA HIS A 426 22.53 -12.03 14.31
C HIS A 426 22.15 -11.76 12.85
N THR A 427 23.06 -11.16 12.09
CA THR A 427 22.99 -11.00 10.63
C THR A 427 24.24 -11.66 10.00
N PRO A 428 24.29 -11.87 8.67
CA PRO A 428 25.47 -12.45 8.00
C PRO A 428 26.79 -11.66 8.14
N ARG A 429 26.74 -10.40 8.62
CA ARG A 429 27.93 -9.53 8.76
C ARG A 429 28.20 -9.09 10.19
N HIS A 430 27.14 -8.87 10.97
CA HIS A 430 27.20 -8.20 12.27
C HIS A 430 26.22 -8.82 13.27
N THR A 431 26.58 -8.72 14.55
CA THR A 431 25.71 -9.08 15.69
C THR A 431 25.35 -7.80 16.44
N PHE A 432 24.06 -7.56 16.65
CA PHE A 432 23.54 -6.36 17.31
C PHE A 432 22.96 -6.74 18.68
N ARG A 433 23.43 -6.07 19.75
CA ARG A 433 22.93 -6.28 21.13
C ARG A 433 22.11 -5.08 21.59
N ALA A 434 21.01 -5.34 22.29
CA ALA A 434 20.10 -4.32 22.81
C ALA A 434 19.26 -4.81 24.00
N ASP A 435 18.50 -3.93 24.63
CA ASP A 435 17.59 -4.27 25.74
C ASP A 435 16.31 -4.97 25.26
N ALA A 436 15.88 -4.71 24.02
CA ALA A 436 14.72 -5.31 23.38
C ALA A 436 14.86 -5.39 21.84
N ALA A 437 14.07 -6.27 21.21
CA ALA A 437 13.91 -6.38 19.77
C ALA A 437 12.45 -6.17 19.35
N VAL A 438 12.23 -5.45 18.25
CA VAL A 438 10.93 -5.36 17.55
C VAL A 438 11.05 -6.11 16.22
N VAL A 439 10.34 -7.22 16.11
CA VAL A 439 10.32 -8.11 14.94
C VAL A 439 9.20 -7.68 13.99
N THR A 440 9.56 -7.20 12.80
CA THR A 440 8.58 -6.88 11.74
C THR A 440 8.84 -7.62 10.42
N VAL A 441 9.41 -8.82 10.51
CA VAL A 441 9.53 -9.71 9.35
C VAL A 441 8.14 -10.22 8.93
N PRO A 442 7.85 -10.35 7.61
CA PRO A 442 6.55 -10.83 7.15
C PRO A 442 6.22 -12.24 7.64
N LEU A 443 4.92 -12.55 7.75
CA LEU A 443 4.43 -13.85 8.21
C LEU A 443 4.95 -15.02 7.34
N GLY A 444 5.10 -14.84 6.03
CA GLY A 444 5.73 -15.83 5.15
C GLY A 444 7.16 -16.20 5.56
N CYS A 445 7.95 -15.23 6.05
CA CYS A 445 9.31 -15.48 6.58
C CYS A 445 9.29 -16.21 7.93
N LEU A 446 8.27 -15.98 8.77
CA LEU A 446 8.06 -16.75 10.01
C LEU A 446 7.63 -18.19 9.70
N LYS A 447 6.70 -18.39 8.74
CA LYS A 447 6.27 -19.71 8.26
C LYS A 447 7.43 -20.53 7.69
N ALA A 448 8.37 -19.89 6.99
CA ALA A 448 9.53 -20.53 6.40
C ALA A 448 10.72 -20.74 7.38
N GLY A 449 10.69 -20.14 8.58
CA GLY A 449 11.78 -20.21 9.54
C GLY A 449 13.05 -19.45 9.12
N ASP A 450 12.93 -18.35 8.36
CA ASP A 450 14.09 -17.56 7.90
C ASP A 450 14.89 -16.87 9.03
N VAL A 451 14.27 -16.78 10.20
CA VAL A 451 14.81 -16.21 11.44
C VAL A 451 14.63 -17.24 12.56
N GLU A 452 15.74 -17.73 13.11
CA GLU A 452 15.75 -18.57 14.30
C GLU A 452 15.46 -17.75 15.56
N PHE A 453 14.81 -18.36 16.55
CA PHE A 453 14.57 -17.76 17.87
C PHE A 453 15.15 -18.68 18.95
N ARG A 454 15.93 -18.13 19.89
CA ARG A 454 16.42 -18.86 21.08
C ARG A 454 16.17 -18.05 22.37
N PRO A 455 15.34 -18.52 23.32
CA PRO A 455 14.47 -19.70 23.25
C PRO A 455 13.50 -19.69 22.05
N ALA A 456 12.94 -20.85 21.73
CA ALA A 456 12.02 -20.99 20.61
C ALA A 456 10.71 -20.20 20.80
N LEU A 457 10.03 -19.88 19.70
CA LEU A 457 8.68 -19.30 19.74
C LEU A 457 7.71 -20.27 20.46
N THR A 458 6.79 -19.72 21.26
CA THR A 458 5.85 -20.56 22.04
C THR A 458 4.96 -21.40 21.11
N PRO A 459 4.54 -22.63 21.53
CA PRO A 459 3.63 -23.46 20.73
C PRO A 459 2.33 -22.76 20.32
N ARG A 460 1.82 -21.84 21.17
CA ARG A 460 0.65 -21.00 20.85
C ARG A 460 0.94 -20.03 19.70
N LYS A 461 2.09 -19.35 19.70
CA LYS A 461 2.50 -18.44 18.61
C LYS A 461 2.83 -19.21 17.33
N LEU A 462 3.50 -20.36 17.42
CA LEU A 462 3.72 -21.26 16.28
C LEU A 462 2.40 -21.75 15.66
N GLY A 463 1.40 -22.07 16.50
CA GLY A 463 0.05 -22.42 16.03
C GLY A 463 -0.64 -21.30 15.26
N ALA A 464 -0.51 -20.03 15.69
CA ALA A 464 -1.01 -18.89 14.93
C ALA A 464 -0.22 -18.66 13.63
N VAL A 465 1.11 -18.77 13.65
CA VAL A 465 1.96 -18.72 12.44
C VAL A 465 1.57 -19.81 11.43
N ALA A 466 1.14 -20.98 11.88
CA ALA A 466 0.61 -22.03 11.02
C ALA A 466 -0.77 -21.65 10.43
N ARG A 467 -1.74 -21.25 11.27
CA ARG A 467 -3.16 -21.04 10.89
C ARG A 467 -3.45 -19.76 10.12
N ILE A 468 -2.79 -18.63 10.41
CA ILE A 468 -3.01 -17.41 9.62
C ILE A 468 -2.50 -17.69 8.20
N ASN A 469 -3.31 -17.44 7.17
CA ASN A 469 -2.87 -17.64 5.80
C ASN A 469 -1.87 -16.55 5.36
N PHE A 470 -1.06 -16.83 4.34
CA PHE A 470 -0.17 -15.83 3.75
C PHE A 470 0.02 -16.11 2.25
N GLY A 471 -0.98 -15.73 1.46
CA GLY A 471 -1.07 -16.01 0.03
C GLY A 471 -0.23 -15.07 -0.84
N THR A 472 -0.53 -15.04 -2.14
CA THR A 472 0.20 -14.24 -3.15
C THR A 472 -0.73 -13.53 -4.12
N LEU A 473 -0.45 -12.25 -4.36
CA LEU A 473 -1.01 -11.40 -5.40
C LEU A 473 0.15 -10.80 -6.19
N ASN A 474 0.11 -10.85 -7.52
CA ASN A 474 1.15 -10.28 -8.38
C ASN A 474 0.62 -9.17 -9.30
N LYS A 475 1.56 -8.37 -9.81
CA LYS A 475 1.31 -7.22 -10.67
C LYS A 475 2.26 -7.21 -11.87
N VAL A 476 1.72 -6.83 -13.02
CA VAL A 476 2.49 -6.50 -14.23
C VAL A 476 2.27 -5.03 -14.54
N VAL A 477 3.28 -4.22 -14.24
CA VAL A 477 3.32 -2.77 -14.46
C VAL A 477 3.91 -2.51 -15.84
N LEU A 478 3.25 -1.70 -16.68
CA LEU A 478 3.61 -1.43 -18.07
C LEU A 478 3.61 0.08 -18.33
N LEU A 479 4.75 0.64 -18.74
CA LEU A 479 4.83 2.01 -19.29
C LEU A 479 4.65 1.94 -20.81
N PHE A 480 3.74 2.74 -21.35
CA PHE A 480 3.44 2.85 -22.78
C PHE A 480 3.82 4.22 -23.37
N PRO A 481 3.90 4.36 -24.70
CA PRO A 481 4.12 5.66 -25.35
C PRO A 481 2.96 6.66 -25.18
N HIS A 482 1.73 6.17 -24.97
CA HIS A 482 0.52 6.95 -24.72
C HIS A 482 -0.57 6.05 -24.09
N ALA A 483 -1.55 6.66 -23.43
CA ALA A 483 -2.65 5.96 -22.77
C ALA A 483 -3.74 5.54 -23.79
N PHE A 484 -3.49 4.46 -24.54
CA PHE A 484 -4.37 3.96 -25.60
C PHE A 484 -5.75 3.49 -25.09
N TRP A 485 -5.90 3.27 -23.79
CA TRP A 485 -7.16 2.90 -23.13
C TRP A 485 -8.09 4.09 -22.84
N GLY A 486 -7.58 5.33 -22.95
CA GLY A 486 -8.29 6.56 -22.59
C GLY A 486 -8.17 6.90 -21.10
N GLY A 487 -7.74 8.13 -20.79
CA GLY A 487 -7.53 8.61 -19.41
C GLY A 487 -8.82 8.87 -18.60
N GLU A 488 -9.99 8.54 -19.16
CA GLU A 488 -11.29 8.70 -18.50
C GLU A 488 -11.61 7.57 -17.50
N LEU A 489 -10.86 6.46 -17.55
CA LEU A 489 -11.02 5.30 -16.66
C LEU A 489 -9.82 5.16 -15.73
N ASP A 490 -10.08 5.08 -14.42
CA ASP A 490 -9.05 4.67 -13.45
C ASP A 490 -8.83 3.16 -13.45
N MET A 491 -9.86 2.38 -13.80
CA MET A 491 -9.83 0.92 -13.78
C MET A 491 -10.71 0.31 -14.87
N PHE A 492 -10.38 -0.91 -15.34
CA PHE A 492 -11.27 -1.74 -16.17
C PHE A 492 -11.04 -3.23 -15.93
N GLY A 493 -12.11 -4.03 -15.99
CA GLY A 493 -12.09 -5.47 -15.77
C GLY A 493 -11.98 -6.29 -17.06
N ARG A 494 -11.52 -7.54 -16.93
CA ARG A 494 -11.71 -8.62 -17.91
C ARG A 494 -12.37 -9.80 -17.24
N ALA A 495 -13.55 -10.17 -17.70
CA ALA A 495 -14.16 -11.46 -17.37
C ALA A 495 -13.68 -12.58 -18.33
N THR A 496 -13.72 -13.83 -17.88
CA THR A 496 -13.36 -15.02 -18.67
C THR A 496 -14.18 -16.22 -18.18
N PRO A 497 -14.52 -17.20 -19.06
CA PRO A 497 -15.28 -18.38 -18.65
C PRO A 497 -14.43 -19.48 -17.97
N SER A 498 -13.13 -19.25 -17.76
CA SER A 498 -12.21 -20.22 -17.14
C SER A 498 -12.03 -19.94 -15.63
N PRO A 499 -12.51 -20.83 -14.73
CA PRO A 499 -12.34 -20.64 -13.29
C PRO A 499 -10.86 -20.68 -12.86
N ASP A 500 -10.07 -21.60 -13.43
CA ASP A 500 -8.64 -21.76 -13.13
C ASP A 500 -7.78 -20.55 -13.54
N HIS A 501 -8.29 -19.71 -14.45
CA HIS A 501 -7.60 -18.53 -14.96
C HIS A 501 -8.32 -17.21 -14.65
N ARG A 502 -9.39 -17.22 -13.84
CA ARG A 502 -10.19 -16.03 -13.54
C ARG A 502 -9.40 -14.83 -12.99
N GLY A 503 -8.33 -15.11 -12.25
CA GLY A 503 -7.42 -14.10 -11.68
C GLY A 503 -6.32 -13.60 -12.63
N ASP A 504 -6.18 -14.12 -13.86
CA ASP A 504 -5.14 -13.72 -14.81
C ASP A 504 -5.51 -12.44 -15.55
N SER A 505 -4.84 -11.33 -15.22
CA SER A 505 -5.05 -10.04 -15.88
C SER A 505 -6.53 -9.57 -15.77
N PHE A 506 -7.21 -9.95 -14.69
CA PHE A 506 -8.66 -9.80 -14.51
C PHE A 506 -9.10 -8.35 -14.29
N LEU A 507 -8.17 -7.49 -13.87
CA LEU A 507 -8.41 -6.09 -13.57
C LEU A 507 -7.14 -5.30 -13.85
N PHE A 508 -7.30 -4.16 -14.51
CA PHE A 508 -6.25 -3.21 -14.85
C PHE A 508 -6.49 -1.88 -14.14
N TYR A 509 -5.44 -1.27 -13.62
CA TYR A 509 -5.44 0.11 -13.12
C TYR A 509 -4.74 1.04 -14.12
N SER A 510 -5.36 2.16 -14.46
CA SER A 510 -4.64 3.32 -15.01
C SER A 510 -3.91 4.03 -13.88
N ALA A 511 -2.63 4.32 -14.10
CA ALA A 511 -1.85 5.20 -13.25
C ALA A 511 -1.36 6.43 -14.03
N ASP A 512 -1.94 6.73 -15.20
CA ASP A 512 -1.45 7.74 -16.14
C ASP A 512 -1.35 9.14 -15.54
N VAL A 513 -2.45 9.66 -14.97
CA VAL A 513 -2.50 10.97 -14.28
C VAL A 513 -1.61 11.02 -13.03
N LEU A 514 -1.31 9.85 -12.43
CA LEU A 514 -0.73 9.72 -11.09
C LEU A 514 0.78 9.43 -11.11
N SER A 515 1.27 8.87 -12.21
CA SER A 515 2.62 8.35 -12.35
C SER A 515 3.58 9.30 -13.06
N GLY A 516 3.08 10.20 -13.90
CA GLY A 516 3.89 11.07 -14.78
C GLY A 516 4.07 10.56 -16.22
N GLY A 517 3.45 9.43 -16.59
CA GLY A 517 3.45 8.91 -17.96
C GLY A 517 2.37 7.84 -18.14
N ALA A 518 2.19 7.31 -19.35
CA ALA A 518 1.10 6.34 -19.61
C ALA A 518 1.41 4.96 -19.00
N VAL A 519 1.16 4.81 -17.69
CA VAL A 519 1.37 3.56 -16.94
C VAL A 519 0.05 2.83 -16.73
N LEU A 520 0.02 1.55 -17.07
CA LEU A 520 -1.07 0.62 -16.78
C LEU A 520 -0.54 -0.51 -15.86
N VAL A 521 -1.37 -0.99 -14.93
CA VAL A 521 -1.00 -2.08 -14.01
C VAL A 521 -2.04 -3.20 -14.10
N ALA A 522 -1.64 -4.36 -14.63
CA ALA A 522 -2.47 -5.56 -14.61
C ALA A 522 -2.31 -6.31 -13.28
N LEU A 523 -3.42 -6.77 -12.71
CA LEU A 523 -3.44 -7.60 -11.51
C LEU A 523 -3.47 -9.09 -11.86
N VAL A 524 -2.80 -9.89 -11.04
CA VAL A 524 -2.76 -11.34 -11.15
C VAL A 524 -3.06 -11.96 -9.78
N ALA A 525 -4.23 -12.56 -9.63
CA ALA A 525 -4.80 -13.07 -8.37
C ALA A 525 -5.06 -14.58 -8.40
N GLY A 526 -5.46 -15.15 -7.26
CA GLY A 526 -5.88 -16.55 -7.13
C GLY A 526 -4.85 -17.55 -7.65
N ALA A 527 -5.31 -18.58 -8.36
CA ALA A 527 -4.44 -19.61 -8.95
C ALA A 527 -3.41 -19.04 -9.95
N ALA A 528 -3.78 -18.01 -10.72
CA ALA A 528 -2.89 -17.36 -11.68
C ALA A 528 -1.72 -16.64 -11.00
N ALA A 529 -1.91 -16.11 -9.77
CA ALA A 529 -0.84 -15.44 -9.04
C ALA A 529 0.34 -16.37 -8.74
N ALA A 530 0.05 -17.62 -8.40
CA ALA A 530 1.02 -18.69 -8.17
C ALA A 530 1.65 -19.21 -9.49
N GLU A 531 0.90 -19.21 -10.59
CA GLU A 531 1.46 -19.53 -11.92
C GLU A 531 2.53 -18.51 -12.32
N TYR A 532 2.23 -17.21 -12.18
CA TYR A 532 3.12 -16.10 -12.56
C TYR A 532 4.43 -16.04 -11.76
N GLU A 533 4.50 -16.63 -10.56
CA GLU A 533 5.75 -16.82 -9.81
C GLU A 533 6.79 -17.60 -10.63
N THR A 534 6.35 -18.58 -11.43
CA THR A 534 7.23 -19.45 -12.24
C THR A 534 7.62 -18.84 -13.59
N LEU A 535 6.85 -17.86 -14.09
CA LEU A 535 7.04 -17.27 -15.41
C LEU A 535 8.23 -16.29 -15.42
N THR A 536 8.94 -16.21 -16.54
CA THR A 536 9.91 -15.12 -16.76
C THR A 536 9.19 -13.78 -16.95
N ALA A 537 9.86 -12.66 -16.68
CA ALA A 537 9.26 -11.33 -16.85
C ALA A 537 8.76 -11.11 -18.29
N THR A 538 9.51 -11.57 -19.30
CA THR A 538 9.13 -11.48 -20.72
C THR A 538 7.87 -12.29 -21.04
N VAL A 539 7.70 -13.50 -20.48
CA VAL A 539 6.52 -14.34 -20.72
C VAL A 539 5.29 -13.75 -20.04
N ALA A 540 5.41 -13.33 -18.77
CA ALA A 540 4.35 -12.63 -18.04
C ALA A 540 3.91 -11.34 -18.76
N THR A 541 4.86 -10.51 -19.22
CA THR A 541 4.56 -9.31 -20.03
C THR A 541 3.89 -9.68 -21.36
N SER A 542 4.38 -10.69 -22.07
CA SER A 542 3.75 -11.15 -23.34
C SER A 542 2.31 -11.63 -23.15
N ARG A 543 2.01 -12.29 -22.04
CA ARG A 543 0.66 -12.77 -21.69
C ARG A 543 -0.30 -11.61 -21.45
N VAL A 544 0.08 -10.64 -20.61
CA VAL A 544 -0.70 -9.41 -20.37
C VAL A 544 -0.87 -8.58 -21.65
N MET A 545 0.17 -8.49 -22.49
CA MET A 545 0.08 -7.84 -23.80
C MET A 545 -0.84 -8.58 -24.78
N GLY A 546 -0.94 -9.91 -24.69
CA GLY A 546 -1.92 -10.71 -25.42
C GLY A 546 -3.35 -10.38 -24.98
N THR A 547 -3.59 -10.33 -23.66
CA THR A 547 -4.86 -9.89 -23.07
C THR A 547 -5.25 -8.50 -23.58
N LEU A 548 -4.35 -7.51 -23.49
CA LEU A 548 -4.64 -6.15 -23.93
C LEU A 548 -4.98 -6.06 -25.42
N ARG A 549 -4.28 -6.80 -26.29
CA ARG A 549 -4.64 -6.87 -27.72
C ARG A 549 -6.03 -7.45 -27.95
N ALA A 550 -6.36 -8.56 -27.27
CA ALA A 550 -7.65 -9.21 -27.37
C ALA A 550 -8.83 -8.34 -26.88
N LEU A 551 -8.56 -7.33 -26.03
CA LEU A 551 -9.56 -6.37 -25.54
C LEU A 551 -9.70 -5.12 -26.42
N PHE A 552 -8.60 -4.61 -26.98
CA PHE A 552 -8.58 -3.30 -27.64
C PHE A 552 -8.49 -3.35 -29.17
N GLU A 553 -7.77 -4.32 -29.76
CA GLU A 553 -7.61 -4.39 -31.23
C GLU A 553 -8.93 -4.71 -31.98
N PRO A 554 -9.85 -5.54 -31.47
CA PRO A 554 -11.20 -5.71 -32.05
C PRO A 554 -12.04 -4.43 -32.08
N ARG A 555 -11.75 -3.48 -31.18
CA ARG A 555 -12.40 -2.15 -31.12
C ARG A 555 -11.74 -1.13 -32.07
N GLY A 556 -10.79 -1.56 -32.89
CA GLY A 556 -9.97 -0.70 -33.76
C GLY A 556 -8.82 0.03 -33.04
N ILE A 557 -8.64 -0.20 -31.74
CA ILE A 557 -7.63 0.48 -30.92
C ILE A 557 -6.33 -0.31 -30.98
N ARG A 558 -5.33 0.20 -31.71
CA ARG A 558 -4.00 -0.40 -31.82
C ARG A 558 -3.27 -0.33 -30.48
N VAL A 559 -2.89 -1.48 -29.93
CA VAL A 559 -2.10 -1.56 -28.68
C VAL A 559 -0.61 -1.42 -29.00
N PRO A 560 0.08 -0.34 -28.58
CA PRO A 560 1.52 -0.19 -28.75
C PRO A 560 2.31 -1.18 -27.90
N ALA A 561 3.58 -1.42 -28.25
CA ALA A 561 4.50 -2.12 -27.36
C ALA A 561 4.80 -1.25 -26.12
N PRO A 562 4.98 -1.86 -24.92
CA PRO A 562 5.41 -1.13 -23.74
C PRO A 562 6.87 -0.68 -23.89
N LEU A 563 7.18 0.51 -23.41
CA LEU A 563 8.53 1.07 -23.32
C LEU A 563 9.36 0.37 -22.22
N GLN A 564 8.71 0.05 -21.10
CA GLN A 564 9.30 -0.71 -19.99
C GLN A 564 8.21 -1.51 -19.28
N ALA A 565 8.58 -2.66 -18.71
CA ALA A 565 7.72 -3.49 -17.87
C ALA A 565 8.37 -3.83 -16.53
N GLY A 566 7.56 -4.04 -15.50
CA GLY A 566 7.95 -4.58 -14.20
C GLY A 566 6.98 -5.69 -13.77
N VAL A 567 7.49 -6.83 -13.31
CA VAL A 567 6.69 -8.02 -12.95
C VAL A 567 7.07 -8.48 -11.54
N THR A 568 6.12 -8.47 -10.62
CA THR A 568 6.34 -8.93 -9.24
C THR A 568 6.34 -10.45 -9.11
N ARG A 569 7.01 -10.93 -8.05
CA ARG A 569 7.06 -12.33 -7.59
C ARG A 569 7.08 -12.35 -6.06
N TRP A 570 5.99 -11.87 -5.45
CA TRP A 570 5.96 -11.68 -3.99
C TRP A 570 6.02 -13.00 -3.21
N GLY A 571 5.51 -14.10 -3.77
CA GLY A 571 5.61 -15.45 -3.22
C GLY A 571 7.03 -16.00 -3.22
N SER A 572 7.81 -15.74 -4.26
CA SER A 572 9.21 -16.19 -4.38
C SER A 572 10.22 -15.22 -3.74
N ASP A 573 9.82 -13.99 -3.41
CA ASP A 573 10.70 -13.00 -2.80
C ASP A 573 11.14 -13.45 -1.39
N PRO A 574 12.45 -13.70 -1.14
CA PRO A 574 12.94 -14.29 0.10
C PRO A 574 12.85 -13.34 1.32
N MET A 575 12.46 -12.07 1.13
CA MET A 575 12.23 -11.10 2.20
C MET A 575 10.73 -10.88 2.45
N CYS A 576 9.83 -11.63 1.79
CA CYS A 576 8.38 -11.56 1.99
C CYS A 576 7.70 -12.94 2.02
N ARG A 577 7.94 -13.78 1.01
CA ARG A 577 7.33 -15.11 0.81
C ARG A 577 5.80 -15.09 0.80
N GLY A 578 5.23 -14.14 0.07
CA GLY A 578 3.81 -13.87 -0.03
C GLY A 578 3.50 -12.37 0.01
N SER A 579 2.25 -12.00 -0.25
CA SER A 579 1.83 -10.60 -0.35
C SER A 579 1.26 -10.07 0.96
N TYR A 580 0.23 -10.69 1.52
CA TYR A 580 -0.36 -10.31 2.81
C TYR A 580 -1.14 -11.45 3.47
N SER A 581 -1.48 -11.28 4.74
CA SER A 581 -2.23 -12.28 5.50
C SER A 581 -3.74 -12.25 5.22
N SER A 582 -4.32 -13.44 5.17
CA SER A 582 -5.77 -13.69 5.22
C SER A 582 -6.04 -14.83 6.21
N LEU A 583 -7.29 -15.24 6.42
CA LEU A 583 -7.64 -16.27 7.41
C LEU A 583 -8.12 -17.55 6.73
N SER A 584 -7.33 -18.63 6.87
CA SER A 584 -7.69 -19.94 6.30
C SER A 584 -8.82 -20.60 7.08
N VAL A 585 -9.49 -21.57 6.45
CA VAL A 585 -10.35 -22.52 7.15
C VAL A 585 -9.63 -23.07 8.39
N GLY A 586 -10.31 -23.03 9.54
CA GLY A 586 -9.77 -23.49 10.82
C GLY A 586 -8.84 -22.50 11.56
N ALA A 587 -8.65 -21.28 11.06
CA ALA A 587 -8.06 -20.18 11.83
C ALA A 587 -8.99 -19.76 12.97
N LEU A 588 -8.44 -19.23 14.08
CA LEU A 588 -9.21 -18.82 15.26
C LEU A 588 -9.77 -17.38 15.13
N GLY A 589 -10.07 -16.96 13.89
CA GLY A 589 -10.37 -15.59 13.54
C GLY A 589 -9.28 -14.61 13.99
N GLY A 590 -9.68 -13.39 14.36
CA GLY A 590 -8.77 -12.35 14.82
C GLY A 590 -7.90 -12.71 16.02
N ALA A 591 -8.27 -13.71 16.83
CA ALA A 591 -7.48 -14.13 17.99
C ALA A 591 -6.09 -14.68 17.60
N ASP A 592 -5.92 -15.19 16.37
CA ASP A 592 -4.59 -15.59 15.89
C ASP A 592 -3.69 -14.37 15.59
N TYR A 593 -4.24 -13.27 15.06
CA TYR A 593 -3.51 -11.99 14.92
C TYR A 593 -3.11 -11.41 16.29
N ASP A 594 -4.02 -11.48 17.27
CA ASP A 594 -3.75 -11.07 18.66
C ASP A 594 -2.59 -11.91 19.25
N VAL A 595 -2.60 -13.24 19.03
CA VAL A 595 -1.52 -14.15 19.43
C VAL A 595 -0.21 -13.84 18.72
N LEU A 596 -0.22 -13.44 17.45
CA LEU A 596 1.02 -13.08 16.75
C LEU A 596 1.63 -11.78 17.31
N ALA A 597 0.82 -10.85 17.81
CA ALA A 597 1.28 -9.62 18.48
C ALA A 597 1.89 -9.83 19.89
N GLU A 598 1.62 -10.96 20.57
CA GLU A 598 2.12 -11.21 21.94
C GLU A 598 3.66 -11.12 22.05
N ASN A 599 4.17 -10.44 23.08
CA ASN A 599 5.61 -10.30 23.31
C ASN A 599 6.19 -11.49 24.12
N LEU A 600 7.46 -11.80 23.91
CA LEU A 600 8.20 -12.87 24.59
C LEU A 600 9.10 -12.28 25.67
N GLY A 601 8.81 -12.60 26.93
CA GLY A 601 9.60 -12.24 28.11
C GLY A 601 9.82 -10.74 28.36
N GLY A 602 9.04 -9.84 27.74
CA GLY A 602 9.30 -8.40 27.74
C GLY A 602 10.55 -8.00 26.95
N ARG A 603 11.08 -8.88 26.10
CA ARG A 603 12.33 -8.69 25.33
C ARG A 603 12.12 -8.68 23.82
N VAL A 604 11.31 -9.59 23.28
CA VAL A 604 11.03 -9.67 21.84
C VAL A 604 9.56 -9.35 21.60
N PHE A 605 9.31 -8.31 20.82
CA PHE A 605 7.98 -7.79 20.50
C PHE A 605 7.72 -7.97 19.00
N PHE A 606 6.46 -8.19 18.62
CA PHE A 606 6.07 -8.41 17.22
C PHE A 606 5.25 -7.23 16.70
N SER A 607 5.38 -6.93 15.42
CA SER A 607 4.64 -5.86 14.73
C SER A 607 4.59 -6.11 13.22
N GLY A 608 3.47 -5.82 12.58
CA GLY A 608 3.22 -6.06 11.16
C GLY A 608 1.72 -5.96 10.85
N GLU A 609 1.33 -6.13 9.58
CA GLU A 609 -0.10 -6.24 9.27
C GLU A 609 -0.70 -7.53 9.85
N ALA A 610 0.01 -8.67 9.75
CA ALA A 610 -0.36 -9.92 10.41
C ALA A 610 -0.29 -9.89 11.95
N THR A 611 -0.04 -8.74 12.59
CA THR A 611 -0.15 -8.56 14.05
C THR A 611 -1.18 -7.48 14.42
N ASN A 612 -2.10 -7.14 13.51
CA ASN A 612 -3.15 -6.15 13.75
C ASN A 612 -4.52 -6.72 13.39
N ARG A 613 -5.23 -7.24 14.39
CA ARG A 613 -6.54 -7.85 14.22
C ARG A 613 -7.59 -6.94 13.56
N LYS A 614 -7.57 -5.64 13.85
CA LYS A 614 -8.57 -4.68 13.33
C LYS A 614 -8.25 -4.25 11.89
N TYR A 615 -7.00 -4.43 11.47
CA TYR A 615 -6.46 -3.94 10.21
C TYR A 615 -5.38 -4.89 9.65
N PRO A 616 -5.67 -6.18 9.38
CA PRO A 616 -4.72 -7.05 8.71
C PRO A 616 -4.47 -6.57 7.26
N ALA A 617 -3.55 -7.22 6.55
CA ALA A 617 -3.15 -6.96 5.16
C ALA A 617 -2.70 -5.53 4.75
N THR A 618 -2.93 -4.50 5.55
CA THR A 618 -2.92 -3.10 5.11
C THR A 618 -1.67 -2.30 5.50
N MET A 619 -1.37 -1.24 4.73
CA MET A 619 -0.35 -0.26 5.09
C MET A 619 -0.67 0.44 6.41
N HIS A 620 -1.93 0.81 6.63
CA HIS A 620 -2.35 1.51 7.85
C HIS A 620 -2.29 0.59 9.08
N GLY A 621 -2.69 -0.67 8.94
CA GLY A 621 -2.60 -1.66 10.01
C GLY A 621 -1.16 -1.95 10.43
N ALA A 622 -0.25 -2.04 9.46
CA ALA A 622 1.18 -2.11 9.74
C ALA A 622 1.68 -0.89 10.54
N LEU A 623 1.34 0.35 10.12
CA LEU A 623 1.70 1.58 10.84
C LEU A 623 1.17 1.59 12.29
N ILE A 624 -0.13 1.29 12.47
CA ILE A 624 -0.80 1.21 13.78
C ILE A 624 -0.13 0.16 14.68
N SER A 625 0.20 -1.03 14.14
CA SER A 625 0.90 -2.06 14.89
C SER A 625 2.28 -1.58 15.37
N GLY A 626 2.97 -0.75 14.60
CA GLY A 626 4.27 -0.18 14.97
C GLY A 626 4.16 0.79 16.14
N PHE A 627 3.12 1.63 16.15
CA PHE A 627 2.83 2.53 17.27
C PHE A 627 2.45 1.74 18.54
N ALA A 628 1.56 0.75 18.41
CA ALA A 628 1.18 -0.12 19.52
C ALA A 628 2.38 -0.92 20.07
N CYS A 629 3.26 -1.42 19.19
CA CYS A 629 4.47 -2.15 19.58
C CYS A 629 5.45 -1.25 20.34
N ALA A 630 5.69 -0.02 19.86
CA ALA A 630 6.51 0.97 20.57
C ALA A 630 5.94 1.32 21.95
N ALA A 631 4.62 1.45 22.08
CA ALA A 631 3.94 1.65 23.37
C ALA A 631 4.15 0.45 24.32
N ASN A 632 4.06 -0.78 23.79
CA ASN A 632 4.24 -2.01 24.57
C ASN A 632 5.69 -2.19 25.04
N VAL A 633 6.68 -1.89 24.19
CA VAL A 633 8.11 -1.83 24.56
C VAL A 633 8.31 -0.82 25.70
N HIS A 634 7.75 0.38 25.57
CA HIS A 634 7.88 1.43 26.58
C HIS A 634 7.25 1.04 27.93
N ALA A 635 6.06 0.44 27.91
CA ALA A 635 5.37 -0.04 29.11
C ALA A 635 6.13 -1.19 29.79
N CYS A 636 6.66 -2.15 29.02
CA CYS A 636 7.46 -3.26 29.57
C CYS A 636 8.78 -2.76 30.17
N ALA A 637 9.47 -1.84 29.51
CA ALA A 637 10.69 -1.21 30.04
C ALA A 637 10.43 -0.46 31.36
N GLN A 638 9.31 0.28 31.47
CA GLN A 638 8.92 0.92 32.73
C GLN A 638 8.63 -0.09 33.86
N ARG A 639 7.97 -1.21 33.56
CA ARG A 639 7.72 -2.27 34.56
C ARG A 639 9.01 -2.92 35.04
N LEU A 640 9.90 -3.29 34.11
CA LEU A 640 11.22 -3.86 34.43
C LEU A 640 12.07 -2.91 35.27
N ALA A 641 12.09 -1.61 34.97
CA ALA A 641 12.79 -0.60 35.75
C ALA A 641 12.23 -0.40 37.19
N LEU A 642 10.99 -0.85 37.44
CA LEU A 642 10.35 -0.86 38.76
C LEU A 642 10.42 -2.22 39.46
N GLY A 643 11.16 -3.20 38.90
CA GLY A 643 11.21 -4.57 39.42
C GLY A 643 9.90 -5.36 39.29
N LEU A 644 8.94 -4.85 38.51
CA LEU A 644 7.62 -5.47 38.33
C LEU A 644 7.67 -6.52 37.22
N ALA A 645 7.01 -7.65 37.45
CA ALA A 645 6.87 -8.72 36.46
C ALA A 645 6.31 -8.20 35.12
N THR A 646 6.86 -8.69 34.01
CA THR A 646 6.38 -8.41 32.65
C THR A 646 4.97 -8.95 32.44
N CYS A 647 4.23 -8.41 31.46
CA CYS A 647 2.87 -8.86 31.15
C CYS A 647 2.81 -10.18 30.35
N SER A 648 3.95 -10.86 30.21
CA SER A 648 4.09 -12.19 29.59
C SER A 648 4.62 -13.17 30.65
N PRO A 649 4.32 -14.49 30.54
CA PRO A 649 4.84 -15.48 31.47
C PRO A 649 6.38 -15.43 31.53
N PRO A 650 6.99 -15.72 32.70
CA PRO A 650 8.43 -15.70 32.85
C PRO A 650 9.07 -16.71 31.89
N LEU A 651 10.24 -16.35 31.36
CA LEU A 651 11.09 -17.30 30.64
C LEU A 651 11.51 -18.37 31.64
N LYS A 652 11.06 -19.61 31.44
CA LYS A 652 11.67 -20.76 32.12
C LYS A 652 13.04 -20.97 31.51
N GLU A 653 14.06 -21.09 32.35
CA GLU A 653 15.28 -21.77 31.97
C GLU A 653 14.94 -23.26 31.85
N GLU A 654 15.28 -23.89 30.73
CA GLU A 654 15.00 -25.31 30.52
C GLU A 654 16.08 -26.15 31.20
N GLU A 655 15.70 -26.86 32.27
CA GLU A 655 16.42 -28.07 32.66
C GLU A 655 16.39 -29.07 31.49
N ALA A 656 17.45 -29.87 31.34
CA ALA A 656 17.64 -30.75 30.19
C ALA A 656 16.67 -31.94 30.18
N VAL A 657 15.45 -31.73 29.66
CA VAL A 657 14.44 -32.78 29.45
C VAL A 657 14.76 -33.61 28.20
N GLY A 658 14.60 -34.93 28.32
CA GLY A 658 15.07 -35.91 27.32
C GLY A 658 14.39 -35.87 25.95
N LYS A 659 15.04 -36.49 24.96
CA LYS A 659 14.63 -36.56 23.55
C LYS A 659 13.15 -36.97 23.37
N PRO A 660 12.34 -36.23 22.59
CA PRO A 660 10.98 -36.66 22.25
C PRO A 660 10.98 -37.84 21.28
N ALA A 661 9.92 -38.65 21.34
CA ALA A 661 9.65 -39.74 20.39
C ALA A 661 9.21 -39.20 19.01
N PRO A 662 9.43 -39.94 17.91
CA PRO A 662 9.07 -39.48 16.57
C PRO A 662 7.54 -39.45 16.35
N PRO A 663 6.99 -38.44 15.65
CA PRO A 663 5.56 -38.34 15.37
C PRO A 663 5.10 -39.34 14.30
N HIS A 664 3.85 -39.81 14.42
CA HIS A 664 3.21 -40.65 13.40
C HIS A 664 2.89 -39.85 12.12
N SER A 665 3.00 -40.51 10.97
CA SER A 665 2.88 -39.90 9.65
C SER A 665 1.42 -39.69 9.20
N VAL A 666 1.11 -38.47 8.76
CA VAL A 666 -0.03 -38.14 7.89
C VAL A 666 0.53 -37.69 6.54
N PRO A 667 0.03 -38.16 5.38
CA PRO A 667 0.70 -37.97 4.10
C PRO A 667 0.55 -36.53 3.55
N VAL A 668 1.65 -36.00 3.02
CA VAL A 668 1.71 -34.73 2.27
C VAL A 668 2.02 -35.04 0.80
N PRO A 669 1.35 -34.44 -0.19
CA PRO A 669 1.66 -34.65 -1.61
C PRO A 669 3.09 -34.24 -1.97
N SER A 670 3.80 -35.07 -2.74
CA SER A 670 5.23 -34.91 -2.99
C SER A 670 5.54 -34.04 -4.22
N HIS A 671 6.20 -32.89 -4.01
CA HIS A 671 7.02 -32.27 -5.05
C HIS A 671 8.51 -32.39 -4.68
N ARG A 672 9.32 -32.87 -5.63
CA ARG A 672 10.73 -33.25 -5.40
C ARG A 672 11.68 -32.07 -5.62
N PHE A 673 12.41 -31.68 -4.58
CA PHE A 673 13.81 -31.27 -4.71
C PHE A 673 14.61 -31.86 -3.54
N ALA A 674 15.73 -32.53 -3.85
CA ALA A 674 16.48 -33.33 -2.88
C ALA A 674 17.64 -32.56 -2.25
N ARG A 675 18.01 -32.96 -1.02
CA ARG A 675 19.12 -32.42 -0.23
C ARG A 675 20.49 -32.67 -0.86
N ALA A 676 21.42 -31.77 -0.56
CA ALA A 676 22.81 -32.12 -0.26
C ALA A 676 23.34 -31.23 0.89
N ARG A 677 23.34 -31.75 2.12
CA ARG A 677 24.12 -31.24 3.28
C ARG A 677 24.09 -32.27 4.42
N ALA A 678 25.26 -32.74 4.79
CA ALA A 678 25.61 -33.54 5.97
C ALA A 678 27.06 -33.18 6.33
N GLU A 679 27.51 -33.53 7.55
CA GLU A 679 28.80 -33.14 8.15
C GLU A 679 28.96 -31.60 8.37
N ASP A 680 29.38 -31.07 9.52
CA ASP A 680 29.82 -31.68 10.79
C ASP A 680 29.16 -31.01 12.01
N SER A 681 29.12 -31.73 13.14
CA SER A 681 28.73 -31.16 14.44
C SER A 681 29.50 -31.80 15.62
N ALA A 682 30.68 -31.27 15.95
CA ALA A 682 31.50 -31.78 17.06
C ALA A 682 32.47 -30.73 17.65
N ALA A 683 31.96 -29.66 18.29
CA ALA A 683 32.71 -28.78 19.20
C ALA A 683 31.78 -27.79 19.93
N ALA A 684 31.12 -28.20 21.02
CA ALA A 684 30.23 -27.33 21.80
C ALA A 684 30.07 -27.77 23.26
N ASP A 685 31.16 -27.70 24.03
CA ASP A 685 31.15 -27.78 25.50
C ASP A 685 32.35 -27.02 26.08
N ALA A 686 32.30 -26.68 27.39
CA ALA A 686 33.31 -25.96 28.19
C ALA A 686 33.44 -24.42 27.99
N TRP A 687 32.43 -23.66 28.42
CA TRP A 687 32.57 -22.23 28.79
C TRP A 687 31.94 -21.95 30.17
N ALA A 688 32.73 -22.18 31.22
CA ALA A 688 32.51 -21.68 32.58
C ALA A 688 33.88 -21.27 33.16
N GLU A 689 33.92 -20.21 33.98
CA GLU A 689 35.14 -19.58 34.54
C GLU A 689 36.08 -19.03 33.44
N ASP A 690 36.23 -17.71 33.27
CA ASP A 690 36.82 -16.79 34.26
C ASP A 690 36.31 -15.33 34.07
N ALA A 691 36.61 -14.43 35.03
CA ALA A 691 36.14 -13.04 35.09
C ALA A 691 37.29 -12.02 35.27
N GLY A 692 38.04 -11.75 34.20
CA GLY A 692 39.08 -10.71 34.14
C GLY A 692 38.63 -9.45 33.38
N ALA A 693 38.86 -8.26 33.93
CA ALA A 693 38.35 -7.00 33.37
C ALA A 693 39.39 -6.19 32.58
N ALA A 694 38.97 -5.64 31.43
CA ALA A 694 39.42 -4.35 30.92
C ALA A 694 38.41 -3.81 29.87
N ALA A 695 38.06 -2.53 29.93
CA ALA A 695 37.20 -1.87 28.94
C ALA A 695 37.99 -0.84 28.13
N ALA A 696 37.79 -0.82 26.81
CA ALA A 696 38.30 0.23 25.93
C ALA A 696 37.27 0.50 24.82
N TRP A 697 36.55 1.62 24.93
CA TRP A 697 35.67 2.13 23.87
C TRP A 697 36.42 3.19 23.07
N VAL A 698 36.40 3.09 21.73
CA VAL A 698 37.03 4.08 20.84
C VAL A 698 36.02 5.18 20.51
N HIS A 699 36.35 6.43 20.81
CA HIS A 699 35.54 7.59 20.46
C HIS A 699 36.25 8.55 19.47
N HIS A 700 35.58 8.73 18.34
CA HIS A 700 35.48 9.96 17.52
C HIS A 700 36.68 10.60 16.79
N ALA A 701 36.40 10.76 15.48
CA ALA A 701 36.43 12.00 14.70
C ALA A 701 37.76 12.46 14.07
N GLY A 702 37.59 13.14 12.94
CA GLY A 702 38.66 13.76 12.16
C GLY A 702 38.08 14.67 11.08
N ALA A 703 38.16 15.98 11.30
CA ALA A 703 38.06 17.02 10.28
C ALA A 703 39.19 18.05 10.56
N PRO A 704 39.74 18.72 9.53
CA PRO A 704 41.08 19.35 9.56
C PRO A 704 41.00 20.83 10.03
N PRO A 705 42.07 21.70 10.01
CA PRO A 705 43.31 21.59 9.21
C PRO A 705 44.64 22.20 9.78
N VAL A 706 45.65 22.22 8.88
CA VAL A 706 46.88 23.07 8.84
C VAL A 706 48.10 22.65 9.70
N GLY A 707 49.30 22.64 9.07
CA GLY A 707 50.53 23.09 9.77
C GLY A 707 51.83 22.28 9.64
N ALA A 708 52.53 22.38 8.49
CA ALA A 708 54.00 22.35 8.29
C ALA A 708 54.97 21.43 9.09
N GLY A 709 55.95 20.84 8.37
CA GLY A 709 57.35 20.76 8.83
C GLY A 709 58.06 19.38 8.87
N GLY A 710 59.25 19.29 8.26
CA GLY A 710 60.33 18.30 8.56
C GLY A 710 60.03 16.80 8.28
N ALA A 711 60.48 16.12 7.21
CA ALA A 711 61.82 15.93 6.61
C ALA A 711 62.69 14.80 7.22
N ARG A 712 63.30 14.00 6.31
CA ARG A 712 64.39 13.00 6.47
C ARG A 712 64.11 11.64 7.13
N ALA A 713 64.19 10.58 6.31
CA ALA A 713 64.82 9.30 6.65
C ALA A 713 66.38 9.44 6.52
N PRO A 714 67.25 8.47 6.92
CA PRO A 714 67.41 7.18 6.19
C PRO A 714 67.92 5.94 6.99
N SER A 715 67.85 4.73 6.38
CA SER A 715 68.76 3.55 6.54
C SER A 715 68.92 2.90 7.95
N ALA A 716 69.32 1.63 8.19
CA ALA A 716 69.83 0.45 7.43
C ALA A 716 69.45 -0.84 8.25
N GLN A 717 69.79 -2.13 7.99
CA GLN A 717 70.37 -2.97 6.91
C GLN A 717 69.95 -4.46 7.19
N SER A 718 69.80 -5.37 6.21
CA SER A 718 70.67 -6.53 5.81
C SER A 718 71.00 -7.60 6.90
N ASP A 719 71.13 -8.92 6.63
CA ASP A 719 71.27 -9.76 5.41
C ASP A 719 70.54 -11.13 5.57
N GLY A 720 70.29 -11.98 4.56
CA GLY A 720 70.50 -11.87 3.10
C GLY A 720 70.36 -13.22 2.32
N ALA A 721 70.26 -13.16 0.98
CA ALA A 721 70.35 -14.24 -0.05
C ALA A 721 69.33 -15.43 -0.02
N ARG A 722 68.94 -16.11 -1.14
CA ARG A 722 69.26 -16.05 -2.59
C ARG A 722 68.07 -16.60 -3.44
N ALA A 723 68.03 -16.37 -4.76
CA ALA A 723 66.97 -16.77 -5.73
C ALA A 723 67.60 -17.10 -7.12
N PRO A 724 66.93 -17.22 -8.31
CA PRO A 724 65.50 -17.24 -8.74
C PRO A 724 65.23 -18.41 -9.77
N PRO A 725 64.46 -18.35 -10.90
CA PRO A 725 63.29 -17.54 -11.37
C PRO A 725 62.10 -18.35 -12.00
N GLY A 726 60.97 -17.68 -12.34
CA GLY A 726 59.96 -18.22 -13.30
C GLY A 726 58.56 -17.54 -13.31
N GLN A 727 58.03 -17.21 -14.50
CA GLN A 727 56.67 -16.68 -14.82
C GLN A 727 56.13 -17.42 -16.08
N PRO A 728 54.86 -17.24 -16.60
CA PRO A 728 53.71 -16.41 -16.19
C PRO A 728 52.36 -17.20 -16.10
N CYS A 729 51.21 -16.50 -16.14
CA CYS A 729 49.83 -17.01 -16.24
C CYS A 729 49.19 -16.64 -17.62
N PRO A 730 48.27 -17.44 -18.20
CA PRO A 730 46.87 -16.96 -18.40
C PRO A 730 45.77 -18.07 -18.44
N ALA A 731 44.51 -17.67 -18.73
CA ALA A 731 43.32 -18.52 -18.99
C ALA A 731 43.27 -19.02 -20.48
N PRO A 732 42.17 -19.53 -21.16
CA PRO A 732 40.72 -19.23 -21.02
C PRO A 732 39.67 -20.32 -21.49
N ALA A 733 38.40 -19.90 -21.67
CA ALA A 733 37.43 -20.21 -22.77
C ALA A 733 36.87 -21.63 -23.10
N THR A 734 35.62 -21.88 -22.69
CA THR A 734 34.39 -22.18 -23.50
C THR A 734 34.38 -23.04 -24.82
N LEU A 735 33.46 -24.04 -24.82
CA LEU A 735 32.46 -24.41 -25.87
C LEU A 735 32.73 -25.50 -26.96
N VAL A 736 31.63 -26.20 -27.35
CA VAL A 736 31.31 -26.91 -28.63
C VAL A 736 31.52 -28.44 -28.79
N GLN A 737 30.37 -29.14 -29.04
CA GLN A 737 30.06 -30.38 -29.81
C GLN A 737 30.70 -31.76 -29.55
N ALA A 738 29.81 -32.75 -29.67
CA ALA A 738 29.92 -34.21 -29.70
C ALA A 738 30.90 -34.86 -30.70
N ILE A 739 31.22 -36.16 -30.49
CA ILE A 739 31.35 -37.14 -31.60
C ILE A 739 31.31 -38.64 -31.16
N LEU A 740 30.57 -39.45 -31.94
CA LEU A 740 30.60 -40.92 -32.18
C LEU A 740 30.26 -41.98 -31.10
N GLU A 741 29.78 -43.11 -31.64
CA GLU A 741 29.22 -44.32 -31.00
C GLU A 741 30.20 -45.52 -31.03
N ARG A 742 29.90 -46.61 -30.30
CA ARG A 742 30.30 -47.99 -30.67
C ARG A 742 29.51 -49.08 -29.93
N THR A 743 28.76 -49.89 -30.69
CA THR A 743 28.69 -51.39 -30.72
C THR A 743 29.06 -52.21 -29.44
N ARG A 744 28.39 -53.35 -29.10
CA ARG A 744 27.51 -54.23 -29.91
C ARG A 744 26.72 -55.26 -29.04
N HIS A 745 25.70 -55.88 -29.67
CA HIS A 745 24.80 -56.95 -29.16
C HIS A 745 23.79 -56.50 -28.06
N GLY A 746 22.62 -57.13 -27.88
CA GLY A 746 22.00 -58.21 -28.67
C GLY A 746 20.90 -58.98 -27.92
N GLU A 747 20.02 -59.82 -28.52
CA GLU A 747 19.70 -60.09 -29.95
C GLU A 747 18.17 -60.33 -30.13
N ALA A 748 17.71 -61.29 -30.96
CA ALA A 748 16.31 -61.46 -31.44
C ALA A 748 16.06 -62.93 -31.91
N PRO A 749 15.00 -63.31 -32.68
CA PRO A 749 13.72 -62.68 -33.10
C PRO A 749 12.52 -63.66 -32.81
N PRO A 750 11.39 -63.78 -33.56
CA PRO A 750 10.69 -62.95 -34.58
C PRO A 750 9.27 -62.52 -34.06
N ALA A 751 8.18 -62.22 -34.81
CA ALA A 751 7.77 -62.12 -36.24
C ALA A 751 6.68 -60.99 -36.34
N GLU A 752 5.88 -60.75 -37.39
CA GLU A 752 5.70 -61.23 -38.78
C GLU A 752 5.15 -60.05 -39.65
N ALA A 753 5.10 -60.17 -40.99
CA ALA A 753 4.71 -59.11 -41.97
C ALA A 753 4.31 -59.77 -43.34
N PRO A 754 4.07 -59.08 -44.49
CA PRO A 754 3.98 -57.65 -44.86
C PRO A 754 2.53 -57.34 -45.41
N PRO A 755 2.19 -56.75 -46.60
CA PRO A 755 2.83 -55.93 -47.66
C PRO A 755 2.29 -54.45 -47.68
N VAL A 756 2.07 -53.78 -48.83
CA VAL A 756 3.00 -52.94 -49.64
C VAL A 756 2.27 -52.32 -50.87
N GLU A 757 2.45 -51.01 -51.14
CA GLU A 757 2.41 -50.30 -52.45
C GLU A 757 2.74 -48.77 -52.25
N ALA A 758 2.88 -47.80 -53.19
CA ALA A 758 2.86 -47.69 -54.68
C ALA A 758 3.68 -46.42 -55.15
N ARG A 759 3.78 -46.19 -56.48
CA ARG A 759 4.28 -44.98 -57.22
C ARG A 759 3.55 -44.91 -58.61
N PRO A 760 3.71 -43.95 -59.59
CA PRO A 760 4.80 -42.98 -59.84
C PRO A 760 4.52 -41.59 -60.55
N ALA A 761 5.54 -40.70 -60.53
CA ALA A 761 6.13 -39.81 -61.57
C ALA A 761 5.35 -38.94 -62.63
N LYS A 762 5.90 -37.73 -62.92
CA LYS A 762 6.07 -37.10 -64.28
C LYS A 762 7.08 -35.90 -64.27
N ALA A 763 7.52 -35.41 -65.46
CA ALA A 763 8.63 -34.43 -65.63
C ALA A 763 8.49 -33.50 -66.92
N PRO A 764 9.54 -32.85 -67.52
CA PRO A 764 9.61 -31.39 -67.84
C PRO A 764 9.55 -31.03 -69.37
N PRO A 765 9.82 -29.77 -69.84
CA PRO A 765 11.19 -29.29 -70.20
C PRO A 765 11.46 -27.74 -70.10
N ASN A 766 12.47 -27.21 -70.86
CA ASN A 766 13.18 -25.88 -70.83
C ASN A 766 12.98 -25.08 -72.19
N PRO A 767 13.74 -24.05 -72.68
CA PRO A 767 14.67 -23.01 -72.14
C PRO A 767 14.58 -21.55 -72.76
N ALA A 768 15.47 -20.60 -72.37
CA ALA A 768 16.16 -19.51 -73.16
C ALA A 768 16.34 -18.15 -72.40
N SER A 769 17.55 -17.66 -72.07
CA SER A 769 18.52 -16.80 -72.83
C SER A 769 18.21 -15.27 -72.84
N ARG A 770 19.13 -14.28 -72.79
CA ARG A 770 20.60 -14.24 -73.05
C ARG A 770 21.25 -12.91 -72.57
N GLN A 771 22.51 -12.92 -72.07
CA GLN A 771 23.54 -11.81 -72.05
C GLN A 771 23.19 -10.44 -71.40
N ALA A 772 24.09 -9.64 -70.78
CA ALA A 772 25.46 -9.75 -70.21
C ALA A 772 25.66 -8.49 -69.29
N ALA A 773 26.79 -8.04 -68.71
CA ALA A 773 28.23 -8.38 -68.71
C ALA A 773 28.91 -7.86 -67.41
N SER A 774 30.25 -7.96 -67.27
CA SER A 774 31.09 -7.34 -66.21
C SER A 774 32.56 -7.25 -66.69
N PRO A 775 33.46 -6.42 -66.08
CA PRO A 775 34.41 -6.92 -65.05
C PRO A 775 34.58 -5.95 -63.84
N ALA A 776 34.95 -6.33 -62.60
CA ALA A 776 36.13 -7.07 -62.06
C ALA A 776 37.46 -6.26 -62.19
N ARG A 777 38.40 -6.17 -61.22
CA ARG A 777 38.86 -6.98 -60.06
C ARG A 777 39.48 -6.03 -58.98
N ALA A 778 40.08 -6.43 -57.84
CA ALA A 778 39.85 -7.44 -56.77
C ALA A 778 41.11 -7.53 -55.86
N SER A 779 40.99 -7.41 -54.52
CA SER A 779 41.98 -7.92 -53.52
C SER A 779 41.63 -7.55 -52.05
N GLU A 780 41.77 -8.51 -51.13
CA GLU A 780 41.95 -8.32 -49.68
C GLU A 780 43.47 -8.46 -49.33
N PRO A 781 43.96 -8.45 -48.06
CA PRO A 781 43.35 -8.10 -46.76
C PRO A 781 44.19 -7.10 -45.92
N ALA A 782 43.70 -6.68 -44.72
CA ALA A 782 44.52 -6.36 -43.53
C ALA A 782 43.65 -6.00 -42.30
N ALA A 783 44.26 -5.97 -41.09
CA ALA A 783 43.60 -5.70 -39.80
C ALA A 783 43.89 -4.30 -39.23
N SER A 784 43.17 -3.94 -38.16
CA SER A 784 43.24 -2.66 -37.44
C SER A 784 44.61 -2.33 -36.82
N PRO A 785 44.85 -1.04 -36.53
CA PRO A 785 45.25 -0.67 -35.17
C PRO A 785 44.37 0.46 -34.58
N ALA A 786 44.40 0.60 -33.25
CA ALA A 786 43.70 1.66 -32.52
C ALA A 786 44.62 2.86 -32.21
N PRO A 787 44.09 4.07 -32.01
CA PRO A 787 44.85 5.22 -31.50
C PRO A 787 44.54 5.54 -30.02
N ALA A 788 45.57 5.98 -29.31
CA ALA A 788 45.51 6.61 -27.99
C ALA A 788 46.60 7.72 -27.93
N PRO A 789 46.64 8.62 -26.93
CA PRO A 789 46.14 9.97 -27.13
C PRO A 789 47.19 11.07 -26.93
N MET A 790 46.93 12.30 -27.41
CA MET A 790 47.74 13.47 -27.05
C MET A 790 46.96 14.79 -26.93
N ARG A 791 47.56 15.76 -26.23
CA ARG A 791 46.96 17.02 -25.76
C ARG A 791 47.33 18.22 -26.64
N ALA A 792 46.40 19.18 -26.75
CA ALA A 792 46.66 20.62 -26.88
C ALA A 792 45.56 21.34 -26.05
N ALA A 793 45.90 22.06 -24.98
CA ALA A 793 46.42 23.44 -24.93
C ALA A 793 45.35 24.49 -25.27
N ARG A 794 44.91 25.25 -24.25
CA ARG A 794 43.89 26.32 -24.35
C ARG A 794 44.56 27.69 -24.50
N SER A 795 43.98 28.57 -25.33
CA SER A 795 44.02 30.03 -25.10
C SER A 795 42.91 30.76 -25.87
N GLN A 796 41.82 31.10 -25.19
CA GLN A 796 40.88 32.18 -25.55
C GLN A 796 40.04 32.54 -24.32
N ALA A 797 39.45 33.73 -24.31
CA ALA A 797 38.73 34.29 -23.16
C ALA A 797 37.44 33.50 -22.83
N PRO A 798 36.97 33.52 -21.56
CA PRO A 798 35.70 32.90 -21.20
C PRO A 798 34.52 33.56 -21.95
N PRO A 799 33.50 32.81 -22.39
CA PRO A 799 32.34 33.41 -23.04
C PRO A 799 31.44 34.13 -22.03
N ALA A 800 30.60 35.06 -22.51
CA ALA A 800 29.77 35.94 -21.67
C ALA A 800 28.88 35.21 -20.64
N TRP A 801 28.54 33.93 -20.86
CA TRP A 801 27.77 33.15 -19.89
C TRP A 801 28.49 32.98 -18.53
N GLU A 802 29.82 33.09 -18.44
CA GLU A 802 30.53 33.08 -17.16
C GLU A 802 30.36 34.40 -16.38
N GLU A 803 30.25 35.55 -17.06
CA GLU A 803 29.89 36.82 -16.40
C GLU A 803 28.43 36.85 -15.95
N ASP A 804 27.53 36.27 -16.77
CA ASP A 804 26.12 36.09 -16.40
C ASP A 804 25.96 35.08 -15.25
N LEU A 805 26.68 33.95 -15.24
CA LEU A 805 26.70 33.04 -14.09
C LEU A 805 27.17 33.76 -12.83
N ALA A 806 28.29 34.49 -12.91
CA ALA A 806 28.78 35.27 -11.78
C ALA A 806 27.80 36.37 -11.34
N ARG A 807 26.99 36.95 -12.26
CA ARG A 807 25.88 37.86 -11.88
C ARG A 807 24.76 37.11 -11.16
N VAL A 808 24.33 35.96 -11.67
CA VAL A 808 23.29 35.11 -11.06
C VAL A 808 23.73 34.64 -9.68
N GLU A 809 24.96 34.15 -9.53
CA GLU A 809 25.54 33.75 -8.24
C GLU A 809 25.62 34.92 -7.25
N ARG A 810 25.95 36.14 -7.70
CA ARG A 810 25.93 37.33 -6.83
C ARG A 810 24.51 37.75 -6.40
N VAL A 811 23.48 37.51 -7.22
CA VAL A 811 22.08 37.74 -6.85
C VAL A 811 21.59 36.65 -5.87
N LEU A 812 21.92 35.38 -6.11
CA LEU A 812 21.60 34.27 -5.21
C LEU A 812 22.36 34.33 -3.87
N ALA A 813 23.57 34.89 -3.85
CA ALA A 813 24.33 35.13 -2.62
C ALA A 813 23.71 36.23 -1.73
N LEU A 814 22.89 37.13 -2.29
CA LEU A 814 22.16 38.16 -1.53
C LEU A 814 20.80 37.68 -1.01
N HIS A 815 20.23 36.61 -1.58
CA HIS A 815 18.94 36.04 -1.19
C HIS A 815 19.00 34.48 -1.20
N PRO A 816 19.20 33.83 -0.05
CA PRO A 816 19.38 32.37 0.02
C PRO A 816 18.12 31.59 -0.43
N PRO A 817 18.27 30.39 -1.05
CA PRO A 817 17.20 29.78 -1.83
C PRO A 817 16.34 28.75 -1.06
N ASP A 818 15.19 29.19 -0.53
CA ASP A 818 14.09 28.31 -0.07
C ASP A 818 12.97 28.22 -1.14
N LEU A 819 13.26 27.61 -2.31
CA LEU A 819 12.30 27.45 -3.41
C LEU A 819 12.26 26.01 -3.95
N GLU A 820 11.64 25.11 -3.18
CA GLU A 820 11.09 23.87 -3.73
C GLU A 820 9.82 24.16 -4.56
N PHE A 821 9.53 23.29 -5.55
CA PHE A 821 8.41 23.42 -6.50
C PHE A 821 6.98 23.37 -5.88
N GLY A 822 6.84 23.36 -4.56
CA GLY A 822 5.56 23.24 -3.85
C GLY A 822 4.86 24.56 -3.49
N HIS A 823 5.54 25.72 -3.58
CA HIS A 823 5.04 27.00 -3.07
C HIS A 823 4.48 27.95 -4.14
N PHE A 824 3.34 27.58 -4.74
CA PHE A 824 2.56 28.48 -5.62
C PHE A 824 1.18 28.90 -5.07
N THR A 825 0.74 28.34 -3.94
CA THR A 825 -0.63 28.51 -3.40
C THR A 825 -0.89 29.80 -2.61
N ALA A 826 0.04 30.76 -2.59
CA ALA A 826 -0.13 32.05 -1.91
C ALA A 826 0.82 33.15 -2.44
N MET A 827 0.74 33.50 -3.73
CA MET A 827 1.41 34.69 -4.27
C MET A 827 0.46 35.88 -4.34
N HIS A 828 0.67 36.87 -3.48
CA HIS A 828 -0.04 38.16 -3.53
C HIS A 828 0.95 39.30 -3.85
N GLY A 829 0.46 40.35 -4.52
CA GLY A 829 1.22 41.58 -4.79
C GLY A 829 2.47 41.39 -5.67
N PRO A 830 3.57 42.12 -5.40
CA PRO A 830 4.71 42.28 -6.34
C PRO A 830 5.38 40.99 -6.83
N ARG A 831 5.25 39.87 -6.10
CA ARG A 831 5.78 38.57 -6.52
C ARG A 831 4.98 37.93 -7.66
N ALA A 832 3.65 38.04 -7.61
CA ALA A 832 2.80 37.61 -8.72
C ALA A 832 3.03 38.52 -9.95
N GLN A 833 3.07 39.83 -9.72
CA GLN A 833 3.33 40.84 -10.76
C GLN A 833 4.63 40.57 -11.53
N SER A 834 5.75 40.39 -10.81
CA SER A 834 7.06 40.11 -11.42
C SER A 834 7.08 38.84 -12.27
N LEU A 835 6.34 37.80 -11.84
CA LEU A 835 6.28 36.51 -12.53
C LEU A 835 5.34 36.55 -13.76
N LEU A 836 4.30 37.39 -13.73
CA LEU A 836 3.47 37.74 -14.89
C LEU A 836 4.26 38.54 -15.93
N THR A 837 4.94 39.63 -15.57
CA THR A 837 5.71 40.45 -16.52
C THR A 837 6.83 39.63 -17.19
N TRP A 838 7.56 38.81 -16.43
CA TRP A 838 8.58 37.90 -16.96
C TRP A 838 8.03 36.86 -17.97
N TRP A 839 6.76 36.48 -17.81
CA TRP A 839 6.07 35.55 -18.71
C TRP A 839 5.47 36.26 -19.95
N VAL A 840 4.89 37.45 -19.79
CA VAL A 840 4.37 38.29 -20.89
C VAL A 840 5.48 38.76 -21.84
N GLU A 841 6.72 38.91 -21.35
CA GLU A 841 7.91 39.09 -22.19
C GLU A 841 8.31 37.85 -23.03
N GLY A 842 7.56 36.75 -22.96
CA GLY A 842 7.75 35.57 -23.84
C GLY A 842 8.96 34.71 -23.51
N ARG A 843 9.58 34.86 -22.32
CA ARG A 843 10.83 34.19 -21.95
C ARG A 843 10.66 32.74 -21.46
N ALA A 844 9.43 32.20 -21.47
CA ALA A 844 9.12 30.84 -21.04
C ALA A 844 8.25 30.10 -22.06
N GLY A 845 8.60 28.84 -22.35
CA GLY A 845 7.78 27.97 -23.20
C GLY A 845 6.45 27.57 -22.54
N PRO A 846 5.41 27.23 -23.34
CA PRO A 846 4.04 27.08 -22.83
C PRO A 846 3.89 25.88 -21.89
N ARG A 847 3.36 26.12 -20.68
CA ARG A 847 2.99 25.09 -19.69
C ARG A 847 1.67 25.49 -18.96
N PRO A 848 0.51 24.90 -19.34
CA PRO A 848 -0.80 25.33 -18.84
C PRO A 848 -0.99 25.32 -17.31
N LEU A 849 -0.35 24.38 -16.60
CA LEU A 849 -0.51 24.22 -15.14
C LEU A 849 -0.09 25.45 -14.32
N ALA A 850 0.92 26.20 -14.77
CA ALA A 850 1.33 27.43 -14.10
C ALA A 850 0.27 28.54 -14.23
N ILE A 851 -0.34 28.63 -15.42
CA ILE A 851 -1.40 29.61 -15.73
C ILE A 851 -2.63 29.32 -14.86
N HIS A 852 -3.09 28.06 -14.79
CA HIS A 852 -4.23 27.67 -13.96
C HIS A 852 -4.02 28.05 -12.48
N SER A 853 -2.83 27.80 -11.91
CA SER A 853 -2.58 28.11 -10.49
C SER A 853 -2.56 29.61 -10.18
N VAL A 854 -2.21 30.46 -11.14
CA VAL A 854 -2.23 31.93 -10.99
C VAL A 854 -3.66 32.46 -11.16
N LEU A 855 -4.36 32.05 -12.22
CA LEU A 855 -5.73 32.51 -12.48
C LEU A 855 -6.73 32.04 -11.41
N SER A 856 -6.54 30.85 -10.82
CA SER A 856 -7.41 30.34 -9.76
C SER A 856 -7.09 30.88 -8.36
N THR A 857 -6.21 31.88 -8.22
CA THR A 857 -5.80 32.44 -6.92
C THR A 857 -5.66 33.97 -6.91
N ALA A 858 -5.45 34.61 -8.06
CA ALA A 858 -5.46 36.06 -8.21
C ALA A 858 -6.88 36.64 -8.13
N ARG A 859 -7.03 37.81 -7.50
CA ARG A 859 -8.26 38.62 -7.56
C ARG A 859 -8.30 39.42 -8.86
N VAL A 860 -9.50 39.71 -9.34
CA VAL A 860 -9.71 40.45 -10.59
C VAL A 860 -9.24 41.91 -10.44
N GLU A 861 -9.49 42.50 -9.29
CA GLU A 861 -9.14 43.88 -8.93
C GLU A 861 -7.62 44.06 -8.86
N ASP A 862 -6.91 43.12 -8.20
CA ASP A 862 -5.45 43.10 -8.04
C ASP A 862 -4.73 43.07 -9.42
N LEU A 863 -5.34 42.47 -10.44
CA LEU A 863 -4.83 42.42 -11.81
C LEU A 863 -5.20 43.67 -12.62
N ALA A 864 -6.43 44.19 -12.45
CA ALA A 864 -6.91 45.37 -13.15
C ALA A 864 -6.31 46.70 -12.65
N ASP A 865 -5.64 46.72 -11.48
CA ASP A 865 -4.86 47.88 -10.98
C ASP A 865 -3.39 47.89 -11.45
N CYS A 866 -2.97 46.95 -12.32
CA CYS A 866 -1.56 46.78 -12.70
C CYS A 866 -1.01 47.94 -13.59
N PRO A 867 -0.03 48.75 -13.12
CA PRO A 867 0.47 49.88 -13.89
C PRO A 867 1.33 49.42 -15.09
N GLY A 868 1.00 49.92 -16.29
CA GLY A 868 1.77 49.66 -17.53
C GLY A 868 0.96 49.11 -18.71
N GLY A 869 -0.32 48.79 -18.50
CA GLY A 869 -1.20 48.27 -19.56
C GLY A 869 -1.13 46.76 -19.79
N ASP A 870 -0.43 46.02 -18.91
CA ASP A 870 -0.28 44.57 -19.05
C ASP A 870 -1.61 43.80 -18.86
N ALA A 871 -2.60 44.35 -18.15
CA ALA A 871 -3.95 43.78 -18.08
C ALA A 871 -4.66 43.80 -19.45
N ALA A 872 -4.54 44.89 -20.21
CA ALA A 872 -5.07 44.99 -21.57
C ALA A 872 -4.32 44.08 -22.55
N ARG A 873 -3.01 43.88 -22.35
CA ARG A 873 -2.22 42.87 -23.08
C ARG A 873 -2.65 41.44 -22.77
N LEU A 874 -3.03 41.16 -21.52
CA LEU A 874 -3.51 39.83 -21.10
C LEU A 874 -4.85 39.51 -21.76
N SER A 875 -5.80 40.45 -21.77
CA SER A 875 -7.06 40.33 -22.56
C SER A 875 -6.76 40.15 -24.05
N LEU A 876 -5.94 41.02 -24.67
CA LEU A 876 -5.57 40.89 -26.09
C LEU A 876 -4.88 39.57 -26.46
N TRP A 877 -4.16 38.93 -25.52
CA TRP A 877 -3.55 37.61 -25.71
C TRP A 877 -4.60 36.49 -25.62
N LEU A 878 -5.56 36.59 -24.69
CA LEU A 878 -6.66 35.64 -24.52
C LEU A 878 -7.71 35.74 -25.65
N ALA A 879 -7.95 36.95 -26.16
CA ALA A 879 -8.86 37.27 -27.26
C ALA A 879 -8.20 37.14 -28.67
N GLY A 880 -7.06 36.44 -28.77
CA GLY A 880 -6.30 36.31 -30.01
C GLY A 880 -7.11 35.74 -31.19
N PRO A 881 -7.00 36.29 -32.41
CA PRO A 881 -7.98 36.08 -33.47
C PRO A 881 -8.07 34.63 -33.98
N GLY A 882 -9.29 34.11 -34.07
CA GLY A 882 -9.65 33.02 -34.98
C GLY A 882 -10.01 31.65 -34.40
N THR A 883 -9.97 31.43 -33.06
CA THR A 883 -10.40 30.16 -32.44
C THR A 883 -10.94 30.36 -31.03
N ASP A 884 -11.90 29.52 -30.63
CA ASP A 884 -12.49 29.45 -29.28
C ASP A 884 -11.42 29.41 -28.16
N PRO A 885 -11.44 30.35 -27.18
CA PRO A 885 -10.52 30.36 -26.05
C PRO A 885 -10.47 29.06 -25.23
N LEU A 886 -11.58 28.33 -25.12
CA LEU A 886 -11.68 27.12 -24.29
C LEU A 886 -10.73 26.01 -24.77
N GLN A 887 -10.50 25.91 -26.09
CA GLN A 887 -9.74 24.80 -26.68
C GLN A 887 -8.22 24.93 -26.56
N ARG A 888 -7.65 26.14 -26.37
CA ARG A 888 -6.19 26.34 -26.50
C ARG A 888 -5.33 25.97 -25.28
N ALA A 889 -5.92 25.72 -24.11
CA ALA A 889 -5.16 25.31 -22.93
C ALA A 889 -5.87 24.32 -21.97
N GLY A 890 -7.04 23.78 -22.36
CA GLY A 890 -7.85 22.94 -21.47
C GLY A 890 -8.58 23.75 -20.39
N PHE A 891 -9.06 24.94 -20.72
CA PHE A 891 -9.76 25.82 -19.78
C PHE A 891 -11.13 25.23 -19.40
N GLN A 892 -11.36 25.09 -18.09
CA GLN A 892 -12.67 24.71 -17.55
C GLN A 892 -13.70 25.86 -17.74
N PRO A 893 -14.99 25.58 -17.99
CA PRO A 893 -15.99 26.59 -18.36
C PRO A 893 -16.12 27.80 -17.41
N HIS A 894 -15.85 27.62 -16.10
CA HIS A 894 -15.90 28.73 -15.13
C HIS A 894 -14.85 29.83 -15.38
N HIS A 895 -13.74 29.52 -16.08
CA HIS A 895 -12.75 30.53 -16.45
C HIS A 895 -13.28 31.55 -17.46
N ALA A 896 -14.29 31.19 -18.27
CA ALA A 896 -14.89 32.13 -19.22
C ALA A 896 -15.68 33.25 -18.52
N ALA A 897 -16.34 32.96 -17.40
CA ALA A 897 -17.02 33.97 -16.58
C ALA A 897 -16.01 34.93 -15.94
N TRP A 898 -14.95 34.39 -15.32
CA TRP A 898 -13.85 35.17 -14.74
C TRP A 898 -13.15 36.06 -15.78
N LEU A 899 -13.02 35.59 -17.02
CA LEU A 899 -12.49 36.36 -18.15
C LEU A 899 -13.37 37.58 -18.47
N VAL A 900 -14.69 37.38 -18.54
CA VAL A 900 -15.66 38.48 -18.78
C VAL A 900 -15.67 39.47 -17.61
N GLU A 901 -15.54 39.01 -16.37
CA GLU A 901 -15.39 39.88 -15.19
C GLU A 901 -14.10 40.72 -15.25
N LEU A 902 -12.97 40.12 -15.66
CA LEU A 902 -11.71 40.84 -15.86
C LEU A 902 -11.78 41.87 -16.99
N GLU A 903 -12.38 41.52 -18.13
CA GLU A 903 -12.56 42.46 -19.24
C GLU A 903 -13.49 43.61 -18.87
N ALA A 904 -14.57 43.35 -18.12
CA ALA A 904 -15.44 44.39 -17.58
C ALA A 904 -14.71 45.28 -16.54
N ALA A 905 -13.89 44.70 -15.65
CA ALA A 905 -13.13 45.44 -14.65
C ALA A 905 -12.03 46.32 -15.27
N VAL A 906 -11.37 45.86 -16.33
CA VAL A 906 -10.41 46.65 -17.11
C VAL A 906 -11.14 47.76 -17.88
N ALA A 907 -12.23 47.45 -18.59
CA ALA A 907 -13.01 48.43 -19.35
C ALA A 907 -13.72 49.49 -18.47
N ALA A 908 -13.91 49.22 -17.18
CA ALA A 908 -14.39 50.18 -16.19
C ALA A 908 -13.28 51.09 -15.60
N ARG A 909 -12.01 50.84 -15.96
CA ARG A 909 -10.81 51.54 -15.44
C ARG A 909 -9.96 52.23 -16.53
N THR A 910 -10.24 51.97 -17.81
CA THR A 910 -9.62 52.62 -18.98
C THR A 910 -10.52 53.67 -19.61
#